data_AF-A0A934FY33-F1
#
_entry.id   AF-A0A934FY33-F1
#
_cell.length_a   1.000
_cell.length_b   1.000
_cell.length_c   1.000
_cell.angle_alpha   90.00
_cell.angle_beta   90.00
_cell.angle_gamma   90.00
#
_symmetry.space_group_name_H-M   'P 1'
#
loop_
_entity.id
_entity.type
_entity.pdbx_description
1 polymer ?
#
loop_
_entity_poly.entity_id
_entity_poly.type
_entity_poly.pdbx_seq_one_letter_code
_entity_poly.pdbx_strand_id
1 'polypeptide(L)'
;MQHNGYLNRRSDSRRSFALAAGLAAVFLLFTAILPAFAWADDAGFLAKVEGRVDILRVGQSQAVLAMENDPVSIGDVVRTKSGGRVEIHFNDDTVLRLAPGSRLKIDKYVFNPDNTRKSAAVTLLRGKLRAVVTKASSVVPVSASTTTFNINTPTAVAGVLGTDLFVFYDGGATGVLFKDGHGIVFNPNLPDQVVRVPAGFVTFITGGAEPPLEPRQATELELAQHVRDTTVGEGGGSGSGGPSAGGGDDLLGYIPPPPEDGGDGGPGAGLTGGGTDGGPLIPVTVYDPELLGDTTPPVIPLIGTYTAWSGLIDYDYNDNGLYNGCDGLCGVGDTYGGLAGGVQAPWLGTTSLTLSGPYWAWQAAPYLWNAPIYSYNQNDYTYTTYDGGAFWGVTGGVWQNGTIDAKVYSLYIDPAGNAGILKGDLTGAYSALNSIFEANGQWTPTILTTGLDPTTLGSLTYSPDLTWWTYGASGTGSFTAGGSISEWQTEGRSYSIPGENWGILQNLIVGSYSDPASDIWSFSFNQVDYLSTNVIGTQTEGTQWSNGVLKGQTYGYGADITATPRTWISVGDTLGTFDATNLTWQAAQTSAWIETSKYLAMTQTSQGQAALGQLNIPFVEVGRANLTGTGAMGDGNVTVNMNNVTFLAYSNGAMPKIWGTGDVNGGYTCTACGAANVVVAGNGLNANFDIKTFDTATTNNWIATVNGGGAYSGTGTLNGTSVQMTGAAAGTIDTATTSFTGTAAGTVQ
;
A
#
# COMPACT_ATOMS: atom_id res chain seq x y z
N MET A 1 101.02 -30.66 -24.70
CA MET A 1 102.13 -29.79 -25.17
C MET A 1 101.51 -28.87 -26.22
N GLN A 2 101.72 -27.56 -26.26
CA GLN A 2 102.60 -26.66 -25.49
C GLN A 2 101.96 -25.26 -25.37
N HIS A 3 102.39 -24.48 -24.38
CA HIS A 3 102.47 -23.00 -24.26
C HIS A 3 101.55 -22.04 -25.07
N ASN A 4 100.94 -21.05 -24.43
CA ASN A 4 101.47 -19.67 -24.22
C ASN A 4 102.00 -19.00 -25.51
N GLY A 5 101.58 -17.79 -25.91
CA GLY A 5 100.55 -16.89 -25.39
C GLY A 5 100.71 -15.44 -25.90
N TYR A 6 99.80 -14.59 -25.44
CA TYR A 6 100.02 -13.20 -25.02
C TYR A 6 100.23 -12.03 -26.02
N LEU A 7 99.71 -10.86 -25.60
CA LEU A 7 99.89 -9.47 -26.07
C LEU A 7 99.03 -9.07 -27.30
N ASN A 8 97.95 -8.29 -27.09
CA ASN A 8 97.88 -6.81 -27.01
C ASN A 8 97.91 -6.14 -28.41
N ARG A 9 97.15 -5.08 -28.72
CA ARG A 9 96.20 -4.22 -27.97
C ARG A 9 95.39 -3.38 -28.99
N ARG A 10 94.20 -2.88 -28.62
CA ARG A 10 93.57 -1.62 -29.09
C ARG A 10 93.82 -1.22 -30.57
N SER A 11 92.84 -1.19 -31.47
CA SER A 11 91.62 -0.38 -31.35
C SER A 11 90.67 -0.60 -32.53
N ASP A 12 89.39 -0.95 -32.28
CA ASP A 12 88.32 -0.80 -33.31
C ASP A 12 86.88 -0.71 -32.76
N SER A 13 86.68 -0.79 -31.44
CA SER A 13 85.34 -0.85 -30.82
C SER A 13 84.50 0.44 -30.91
N ARG A 14 84.98 1.50 -31.58
CA ARG A 14 84.26 2.78 -31.71
C ARG A 14 83.36 2.88 -32.96
N ARG A 15 83.46 1.97 -33.93
CA ARG A 15 82.67 2.07 -35.18
C ARG A 15 81.41 1.19 -35.19
N SER A 16 81.41 0.06 -34.49
CA SER A 16 80.24 -0.85 -34.44
C SER A 16 79.12 -0.37 -33.51
N PHE A 17 79.40 0.50 -32.54
CA PHE A 17 78.37 1.08 -31.66
C PHE A 17 77.55 2.21 -32.31
N ALA A 18 78.05 2.84 -33.38
CA ALA A 18 77.40 4.00 -33.99
C ALA A 18 76.17 3.63 -34.84
N LEU A 19 76.19 2.50 -35.56
CA LEU A 19 75.04 2.06 -36.36
C LEU A 19 73.89 1.47 -35.52
N ALA A 20 74.19 0.76 -34.44
CA ALA A 20 73.16 0.24 -33.53
C ALA A 20 72.43 1.37 -32.78
N ALA A 21 73.15 2.41 -32.35
CA ALA A 21 72.56 3.57 -31.70
C ALA A 21 71.67 4.41 -32.65
N GLY A 22 72.03 4.52 -33.93
CA GLY A 22 71.23 5.27 -34.92
C GLY A 22 69.86 4.67 -35.19
N LEU A 23 69.78 3.35 -35.37
CA LEU A 23 68.50 2.64 -35.59
C LEU A 23 67.62 2.63 -34.33
N ALA A 24 68.21 2.47 -33.14
CA ALA A 24 67.47 2.57 -31.88
C ALA A 24 66.93 3.99 -31.65
N ALA A 25 67.72 5.04 -31.95
CA ALA A 25 67.30 6.43 -31.81
C ALA A 25 66.16 6.81 -32.77
N VAL A 26 66.17 6.32 -34.02
CA VAL A 26 65.05 6.57 -34.97
C VAL A 26 63.78 5.84 -34.53
N PHE A 27 63.88 4.63 -33.96
CA PHE A 27 62.72 3.90 -33.44
C PHE A 27 62.14 4.54 -32.16
N LEU A 28 63.00 5.08 -31.28
CA LEU A 28 62.58 5.86 -30.11
C LEU A 28 62.02 7.25 -30.46
N LEU A 29 62.46 7.87 -31.57
CA LEU A 29 61.86 9.11 -32.05
C LEU A 29 60.50 8.89 -32.73
N PHE A 30 60.28 7.72 -33.34
CA PHE A 30 58.99 7.38 -33.97
C PHE A 30 57.89 7.02 -32.97
N THR A 31 58.25 6.48 -31.80
CA THR A 31 57.30 6.19 -30.70
C THR A 31 56.92 7.43 -29.89
N ALA A 32 57.73 8.51 -29.95
CA ALA A 32 57.49 9.76 -29.24
C ALA A 32 56.56 10.77 -29.97
N ILE A 33 56.09 10.46 -31.18
CA ILE A 33 55.15 11.29 -31.96
C ILE A 33 53.89 10.51 -32.34
N LEU A 34 53.55 9.46 -31.57
CA LEU A 34 52.15 9.05 -31.49
C LEU A 34 51.43 10.15 -30.71
N PRO A 35 50.41 10.84 -31.29
CA PRO A 35 49.46 11.54 -30.44
C PRO A 35 48.93 10.50 -29.47
N ALA A 36 48.93 10.82 -28.17
CA ALA A 36 48.05 10.13 -27.25
C ALA A 36 46.63 10.50 -27.68
N PHE A 37 46.09 9.75 -28.63
CA PHE A 37 44.65 9.63 -28.81
C PHE A 37 44.16 9.07 -27.49
N ALA A 38 43.75 9.97 -26.61
CA ALA A 38 42.78 9.63 -25.59
C ALA A 38 41.57 9.13 -26.38
N TRP A 39 41.37 7.81 -26.36
CA TRP A 39 40.11 7.22 -26.78
C TRP A 39 39.11 7.75 -25.79
N ALA A 40 38.38 8.80 -26.18
CA ALA A 40 37.30 9.32 -25.38
C ALA A 40 36.21 8.25 -25.43
N ASP A 41 35.91 7.64 -24.29
CA ASP A 41 34.87 6.62 -24.24
C ASP A 41 33.56 7.22 -24.79
N ASP A 42 32.99 6.57 -25.80
CA ASP A 42 31.75 6.99 -26.42
C ASP A 42 30.61 6.79 -25.42
N ALA A 43 30.00 7.89 -25.01
CA ALA A 43 28.89 7.89 -24.06
C ALA A 43 27.56 7.51 -24.73
N GLY A 44 27.49 7.68 -26.06
CA GLY A 44 26.30 7.46 -26.87
C GLY A 44 26.50 7.87 -28.32
N PHE A 45 25.41 8.06 -29.06
CA PHE A 45 25.41 8.52 -30.46
C PHE A 45 24.21 9.42 -30.77
N LEU A 46 24.29 10.15 -31.89
CA LEU A 46 23.18 10.95 -32.41
C LEU A 46 22.18 10.07 -33.15
N ALA A 47 21.11 9.65 -32.47
CA ALA A 47 20.07 8.80 -33.06
C ALA A 47 19.27 9.51 -34.16
N LYS A 48 19.12 10.85 -34.08
CA LYS A 48 18.34 11.63 -35.05
C LYS A 48 18.79 13.08 -35.13
N VAL A 49 18.90 13.65 -36.32
CA VAL A 49 19.39 15.03 -36.54
C VAL A 49 18.50 15.78 -37.54
N GLU A 50 17.85 16.85 -37.07
CA GLU A 50 17.07 17.74 -37.93
C GLU A 50 17.74 19.12 -38.06
N GLY A 51 17.64 19.70 -39.25
CA GLY A 51 18.18 21.03 -39.54
C GLY A 51 19.69 21.09 -39.38
N ARG A 52 20.19 22.16 -38.75
CA ARG A 52 21.64 22.32 -38.50
C ARG A 52 22.00 22.09 -37.05
N VAL A 53 22.84 21.09 -36.83
CA VAL A 53 23.46 20.75 -35.54
C VAL A 53 24.96 20.70 -35.75
N ASP A 54 25.73 21.33 -34.86
CA ASP A 54 27.20 21.24 -34.86
C ASP A 54 27.68 20.51 -33.59
N ILE A 55 28.70 19.65 -33.68
CA ILE A 55 29.45 19.12 -32.53
C ILE A 55 30.80 19.84 -32.44
N LEU A 56 31.14 20.39 -31.27
CA LEU A 56 32.52 20.71 -30.92
C LEU A 56 33.11 19.53 -30.15
N ARG A 57 34.08 18.84 -30.76
CA ARG A 57 34.75 17.68 -30.17
C ARG A 57 35.71 18.09 -29.05
N VAL A 58 35.88 17.24 -28.05
CA VAL A 58 36.88 17.43 -26.98
C VAL A 58 38.29 17.69 -27.57
N GLY A 59 38.99 18.69 -27.02
CA GLY A 59 40.33 19.10 -27.48
C GLY A 59 40.39 19.83 -28.82
N GLN A 60 39.29 19.96 -29.57
CA GLN A 60 39.25 20.68 -30.84
C GLN A 60 38.79 22.15 -30.66
N SER A 61 39.22 23.01 -31.57
CA SER A 61 38.89 24.45 -31.57
C SER A 61 37.77 24.85 -32.54
N GLN A 62 37.42 23.97 -33.48
CA GLN A 62 36.37 24.19 -34.47
C GLN A 62 35.25 23.16 -34.30
N ALA A 63 34.00 23.60 -34.43
CA ALA A 63 32.85 22.70 -34.43
C ALA A 63 32.59 22.19 -35.85
N VAL A 64 32.32 20.90 -35.97
CA VAL A 64 31.97 20.22 -37.23
C VAL A 64 30.45 20.08 -37.34
N LEU A 65 29.94 19.93 -38.57
CA LEU A 65 28.54 19.58 -38.79
C LEU A 65 28.30 18.17 -38.23
N ALA A 66 27.21 18.00 -37.48
CA ALA A 66 26.81 16.72 -36.91
C ALA A 66 25.85 15.97 -37.83
N MET A 67 25.99 14.65 -37.92
CA MET A 67 25.15 13.75 -38.72
C MET A 67 24.53 12.66 -37.84
N GLU A 68 23.50 11.98 -38.36
CA GLU A 68 22.92 10.82 -37.69
C GLU A 68 23.93 9.68 -37.62
N ASN A 69 23.94 8.97 -36.49
CA ASN A 69 24.90 7.96 -36.08
C ASN A 69 26.33 8.48 -35.79
N ASP A 70 26.55 9.81 -35.75
CA ASP A 70 27.79 10.34 -35.18
C ASP A 70 27.90 9.93 -33.70
N PRO A 71 29.04 9.36 -33.25
CA PRO A 71 29.25 9.06 -31.83
C PRO A 71 29.32 10.36 -31.02
N VAL A 72 29.00 10.30 -29.74
CA VAL A 72 29.10 11.41 -28.78
C VAL A 72 29.96 10.96 -27.60
N SER A 73 31.12 11.58 -27.44
CA SER A 73 32.12 11.17 -26.44
C SER A 73 32.17 12.16 -25.26
N ILE A 74 32.71 11.73 -24.13
CA ILE A 74 32.82 12.58 -22.93
C ILE A 74 33.67 13.84 -23.23
N GLY A 75 33.14 15.02 -22.88
CA GLY A 75 33.75 16.32 -23.15
C GLY A 75 33.20 17.05 -24.38
N ASP A 76 32.45 16.37 -25.25
CA ASP A 76 31.85 16.97 -26.45
C ASP A 76 30.75 18.00 -26.12
N VAL A 77 30.57 18.96 -27.03
CA VAL A 77 29.55 20.01 -26.91
C VAL A 77 28.66 20.03 -28.17
N VAL A 78 27.44 19.51 -28.04
CA VAL A 78 26.41 19.46 -29.09
C VAL A 78 25.64 20.78 -29.13
N ARG A 79 25.41 21.32 -30.33
CA ARG A 79 24.79 22.65 -30.53
C ARG A 79 23.73 22.62 -31.63
N THR A 80 22.48 22.87 -31.28
CA THR A 80 21.40 23.06 -32.26
C THR A 80 21.31 24.53 -32.70
N LYS A 81 21.08 24.79 -33.99
CA LYS A 81 20.77 26.14 -34.50
C LYS A 81 19.28 26.48 -34.35
N SER A 82 18.86 27.63 -34.87
CA SER A 82 17.48 28.14 -34.82
C SER A 82 16.41 27.23 -35.42
N GLY A 83 16.79 26.31 -36.32
CA GLY A 83 15.93 25.24 -36.81
C GLY A 83 16.55 23.85 -36.62
N GLY A 84 17.50 23.71 -35.70
CA GLY A 84 18.17 22.43 -35.41
C GLY A 84 17.48 21.68 -34.28
N ARG A 85 17.34 20.35 -34.38
CA ARG A 85 16.91 19.47 -33.30
C ARG A 85 17.77 18.21 -33.33
N VAL A 86 18.00 17.59 -32.18
CA VAL A 86 18.78 16.35 -32.11
C VAL A 86 18.30 15.46 -30.98
N GLU A 87 18.27 14.17 -31.26
CA GLU A 87 18.07 13.09 -30.28
C GLU A 87 19.40 12.35 -30.08
N ILE A 88 19.80 12.20 -28.83
CA ILE A 88 21.04 11.52 -28.40
C ILE A 88 20.62 10.30 -27.58
N HIS A 89 21.08 9.12 -27.97
CA HIS A 89 20.91 7.88 -27.20
C HIS A 89 22.23 7.56 -26.51
N PHE A 90 22.19 7.33 -25.20
CA PHE A 90 23.33 6.93 -24.38
C PHE A 90 23.32 5.41 -24.17
N ASN A 91 24.48 4.82 -23.84
CA ASN A 91 24.62 3.36 -23.78
C ASN A 91 23.89 2.68 -22.60
N ASP A 92 23.18 3.43 -21.74
CA ASP A 92 22.26 2.93 -20.70
C ASP A 92 20.78 3.16 -21.06
N ASP A 93 20.47 3.30 -22.34
CA ASP A 93 19.16 3.63 -22.90
C ASP A 93 18.60 5.02 -22.51
N THR A 94 19.39 5.88 -21.85
CA THR A 94 18.97 7.27 -21.59
C THR A 94 18.89 8.05 -22.89
N VAL A 95 17.76 8.76 -23.10
CA VAL A 95 17.52 9.57 -24.31
C VAL A 95 17.46 11.06 -23.96
N LEU A 96 18.32 11.86 -24.60
CA LEU A 96 18.29 13.33 -24.51
C LEU A 96 17.83 13.95 -25.83
N ARG A 97 16.83 14.83 -25.77
CA ARG A 97 16.32 15.59 -26.93
C ARG A 97 16.56 17.08 -26.76
N LEU A 98 17.29 17.71 -27.67
CA LEU A 98 17.61 19.14 -27.63
C LEU A 98 16.66 19.93 -28.54
N ALA A 99 16.03 20.96 -27.97
CA ALA A 99 15.26 21.96 -28.70
C ALA A 99 16.17 22.86 -29.56
N PRO A 100 15.63 23.65 -30.51
CA PRO A 100 16.40 24.65 -31.26
C PRO A 100 17.11 25.69 -30.38
N GLY A 101 18.29 26.14 -30.81
CA GLY A 101 19.10 27.13 -30.10
C GLY A 101 19.79 26.63 -28.83
N SER A 102 19.85 25.33 -28.61
CA SER A 102 20.40 24.69 -27.40
C SER A 102 21.87 24.34 -27.52
N ARG A 103 22.55 24.28 -26.37
CA ARG A 103 23.95 23.87 -26.25
C ARG A 103 24.14 22.98 -25.04
N LEU A 104 24.35 21.69 -25.27
CA LEU A 104 24.62 20.69 -24.24
C LEU A 104 26.10 20.31 -24.25
N LYS A 105 26.70 20.15 -23.08
CA LYS A 105 28.01 19.52 -22.88
C LYS A 105 27.82 18.17 -22.20
N ILE A 106 28.56 17.15 -22.64
CA ILE A 106 28.64 15.86 -21.95
C ILE A 106 29.81 15.94 -20.96
N ASP A 107 29.54 15.88 -19.66
CA ASP A 107 30.58 16.07 -18.63
C ASP A 107 31.14 14.77 -18.10
N LYS A 108 30.29 13.75 -17.93
CA LYS A 108 30.65 12.46 -17.33
C LYS A 108 29.70 11.37 -17.76
N TYR A 109 30.23 10.19 -18.05
CA TYR A 109 29.51 8.92 -18.03
C TYR A 109 30.40 7.86 -17.39
N VAL A 110 29.85 7.07 -16.47
CA VAL A 110 30.55 5.94 -15.83
C VAL A 110 29.54 4.83 -15.63
N PHE A 111 29.90 3.64 -16.09
CA PHE A 111 29.12 2.41 -15.97
C PHE A 111 29.68 1.51 -14.86
N ASN A 112 28.84 0.61 -14.37
CA ASN A 112 29.24 -0.55 -13.58
C ASN A 112 29.67 -1.70 -14.52
N PRO A 113 30.33 -2.76 -14.02
CA PRO A 113 30.74 -3.92 -14.83
C PRO A 113 29.59 -4.72 -15.48
N ASP A 114 28.34 -4.48 -15.04
CA ASP A 114 27.10 -5.05 -15.57
C ASP A 114 26.42 -4.13 -16.62
N ASN A 115 27.14 -3.12 -17.11
CA ASN A 115 26.66 -2.03 -17.99
C ASN A 115 25.55 -1.12 -17.40
N THR A 116 25.19 -1.23 -16.12
CA THR A 116 24.28 -0.25 -15.50
C THR A 116 24.96 1.09 -15.24
N ARG A 117 24.20 2.20 -15.25
CA ARG A 117 24.74 3.55 -15.00
C ARG A 117 25.17 3.70 -13.54
N LYS A 118 26.48 3.90 -13.31
CA LYS A 118 27.05 4.25 -12.01
C LYS A 118 26.92 5.74 -11.70
N SER A 119 27.28 6.60 -12.65
CA SER A 119 27.06 8.05 -12.56
C SER A 119 27.22 8.74 -13.91
N ALA A 120 26.30 9.62 -14.27
CA ALA A 120 26.38 10.49 -15.44
C ALA A 120 26.11 11.96 -15.09
N ALA A 121 26.69 12.87 -15.89
CA ALA A 121 26.42 14.29 -15.77
C ALA A 121 26.49 14.99 -17.15
N VAL A 122 25.57 15.91 -17.39
CA VAL A 122 25.52 16.78 -18.58
C VAL A 122 25.23 18.22 -18.19
N THR A 123 25.76 19.20 -18.92
CA THR A 123 25.55 20.62 -18.65
C THR A 123 24.85 21.31 -19.81
N LEU A 124 23.64 21.81 -19.57
CA LEU A 124 22.90 22.66 -20.49
C LEU A 124 23.39 24.11 -20.34
N LEU A 125 24.26 24.52 -21.27
CA LEU A 125 24.85 25.86 -21.29
C LEU A 125 23.90 26.94 -21.82
N ARG A 126 22.88 26.52 -22.60
CA ARG A 126 21.76 27.35 -23.09
C ARG A 126 20.67 26.48 -23.70
N GLY A 127 19.42 26.93 -23.66
CA GLY A 127 18.31 26.41 -24.45
C GLY A 127 17.39 25.50 -23.65
N LYS A 128 16.90 24.42 -24.26
CA LYS A 128 15.94 23.49 -23.64
C LYS A 128 16.27 22.05 -24.05
N LEU A 129 16.27 21.15 -23.08
CA LEU A 129 16.33 19.71 -23.31
C LEU A 129 15.14 19.00 -22.66
N ARG A 130 14.79 17.85 -23.23
CA ARG A 130 14.06 16.77 -22.54
C ARG A 130 15.04 15.64 -22.28
N ALA A 131 14.96 15.03 -21.11
CA ALA A 131 15.73 13.85 -20.74
C ALA A 131 14.76 12.76 -20.30
N VAL A 132 14.83 11.60 -20.95
CA VAL A 132 14.16 10.37 -20.54
C VAL A 132 15.27 9.47 -20.01
N VAL A 133 15.44 9.45 -18.69
CA VAL A 133 16.55 8.79 -18.00
C VAL A 133 16.14 7.40 -17.55
N THR A 134 16.89 6.38 -17.94
CA THR A 134 16.64 4.99 -17.54
C THR A 134 16.77 4.81 -16.04
N LYS A 135 15.84 4.06 -15.44
CA LYS A 135 15.83 3.75 -14.00
C LYS A 135 17.05 2.92 -13.62
N ALA A 136 17.79 3.33 -12.58
CA ALA A 136 18.83 2.50 -11.98
C ALA A 136 18.22 1.30 -11.24
N SER A 137 18.88 0.15 -11.29
CA SER A 137 18.39 -1.17 -10.81
C SER A 137 18.30 -1.32 -9.28
N SER A 138 18.19 -0.24 -8.51
CA SER A 138 18.17 -0.28 -7.05
C SER A 138 17.28 0.82 -6.47
N VAL A 139 16.41 0.44 -5.54
CA VAL A 139 15.48 1.35 -4.86
C VAL A 139 16.23 2.11 -3.77
N VAL A 140 16.77 3.28 -4.13
CA VAL A 140 17.46 4.20 -3.21
C VAL A 140 16.74 5.55 -3.22
N PRO A 141 16.51 6.21 -2.07
CA PRO A 141 15.93 7.55 -2.05
C PRO A 141 16.77 8.56 -2.83
N VAL A 142 16.13 9.38 -3.67
CA VAL A 142 16.81 10.45 -4.43
C VAL A 142 17.32 11.53 -3.48
N SER A 143 18.61 11.86 -3.54
CA SER A 143 19.28 12.92 -2.77
C SER A 143 20.53 13.42 -3.51
N ALA A 144 21.12 14.54 -3.10
CA ALA A 144 22.29 15.12 -3.75
C ALA A 144 23.53 14.20 -3.77
N SER A 145 23.58 13.21 -2.87
CA SER A 145 24.64 12.20 -2.79
C SER A 145 24.28 10.84 -3.41
N THR A 146 23.03 10.63 -3.84
CA THR A 146 22.56 9.33 -4.39
C THR A 146 22.13 9.40 -5.85
N THR A 147 21.99 10.58 -6.47
CA THR A 147 21.56 10.70 -7.87
C THR A 147 22.61 10.12 -8.84
N THR A 148 22.15 9.26 -9.74
CA THR A 148 23.02 8.62 -10.75
C THR A 148 23.04 9.37 -12.08
N PHE A 149 22.16 10.35 -12.29
CA PHE A 149 22.17 11.23 -13.45
C PHE A 149 21.91 12.69 -13.02
N ASN A 150 22.82 13.60 -13.33
CA ASN A 150 22.69 15.03 -13.01
C ASN A 150 22.65 15.89 -14.29
N ILE A 151 21.67 16.78 -14.39
CA ILE A 151 21.58 17.80 -15.43
C ILE A 151 21.89 19.15 -14.81
N ASN A 152 23.02 19.73 -15.20
CA ASN A 152 23.49 21.00 -14.69
C ASN A 152 23.10 22.14 -15.61
N THR A 153 22.88 23.32 -15.04
CA THR A 153 22.87 24.62 -15.70
C THR A 153 23.78 25.57 -14.92
N PRO A 154 24.08 26.79 -15.40
CA PRO A 154 24.85 27.76 -14.61
C PRO A 154 24.21 28.18 -13.28
N THR A 155 22.93 27.85 -13.03
CA THR A 155 22.20 28.23 -11.81
C THR A 155 21.51 27.06 -11.09
N ALA A 156 21.54 25.84 -11.65
CA ALA A 156 20.80 24.70 -11.12
C ALA A 156 21.54 23.36 -11.32
N VAL A 157 21.28 22.42 -10.43
CA VAL A 157 21.50 20.99 -10.61
C VAL A 157 20.15 20.29 -10.47
N ALA A 158 19.71 19.58 -11.51
CA ALA A 158 18.58 18.67 -11.47
C ALA A 158 19.11 17.23 -11.39
N GLY A 159 18.98 16.61 -10.21
CA GLY A 159 19.49 15.27 -9.93
C GLY A 159 18.38 14.22 -9.91
N VAL A 160 18.57 13.12 -10.65
CA VAL A 160 17.52 12.10 -10.90
C VAL A 160 18.08 10.66 -10.86
N LEU A 161 17.19 9.68 -10.68
CA LEU A 161 17.50 8.24 -10.74
C LEU A 161 16.86 7.50 -11.94
N GLY A 162 15.75 8.01 -12.45
CA GLY A 162 15.08 7.54 -13.67
C GLY A 162 13.72 8.22 -13.82
N THR A 163 13.56 9.05 -14.84
CA THR A 163 12.50 10.06 -14.92
C THR A 163 12.39 10.63 -16.34
N ASP A 164 11.26 11.21 -16.71
CA ASP A 164 11.07 12.03 -17.91
C ASP A 164 10.93 13.49 -17.49
N LEU A 165 11.93 14.33 -17.77
CA LEU A 165 11.94 15.74 -17.36
C LEU A 165 12.39 16.69 -18.46
N PHE A 166 12.02 17.96 -18.33
CA PHE A 166 12.50 19.06 -19.14
C PHE A 166 13.34 20.00 -18.29
N VAL A 167 14.50 20.39 -18.83
CA VAL A 167 15.36 21.43 -18.25
C VAL A 167 15.56 22.51 -19.29
N PHE A 168 15.38 23.77 -18.91
CA PHE A 168 15.63 24.91 -19.78
C PHE A 168 16.39 26.00 -19.05
N TYR A 169 17.30 26.65 -19.77
CA TYR A 169 18.14 27.74 -19.29
C TYR A 169 18.25 28.83 -20.34
N ASP A 170 17.69 30.01 -20.04
CA ASP A 170 17.82 31.22 -20.84
C ASP A 170 17.72 32.46 -19.93
N GLY A 171 18.34 33.58 -20.34
CA GLY A 171 18.30 34.84 -19.59
C GLY A 171 18.92 34.82 -18.18
N GLY A 172 19.59 33.73 -17.77
CA GLY A 172 20.11 33.55 -16.41
C GLY A 172 19.16 32.82 -15.45
N ALA A 173 17.97 32.43 -15.91
CA ALA A 173 17.02 31.63 -15.16
C ALA A 173 17.00 30.17 -15.65
N THR A 174 16.82 29.22 -14.73
CA THR A 174 16.55 27.83 -15.06
C THR A 174 15.13 27.45 -14.65
N GLY A 175 14.43 26.73 -15.51
CA GLY A 175 13.21 26.00 -15.15
C GLY A 175 13.42 24.50 -15.28
N VAL A 176 12.85 23.74 -14.35
CA VAL A 176 12.89 22.28 -14.32
C VAL A 176 11.47 21.76 -14.14
N LEU A 177 10.96 21.02 -15.12
CA LEU A 177 9.61 20.44 -15.13
C LEU A 177 9.73 18.92 -15.22
N PHE A 178 9.16 18.20 -14.25
CA PHE A 178 9.11 16.74 -14.27
C PHE A 178 7.79 16.30 -14.92
N LYS A 179 7.88 15.54 -16.02
CA LYS A 179 6.70 14.99 -16.71
C LYS A 179 6.29 13.65 -16.13
N ASP A 180 7.27 12.81 -15.81
CA ASP A 180 7.09 11.50 -15.17
C ASP A 180 8.32 11.20 -14.28
N GLY A 181 8.13 10.46 -13.19
CA GLY A 181 9.10 10.28 -12.11
C GLY A 181 9.29 11.54 -11.25
N HIS A 182 10.37 11.59 -10.49
CA HIS A 182 10.68 12.69 -9.58
C HIS A 182 12.19 12.90 -9.46
N GLY A 183 12.57 14.05 -8.90
CA GLY A 183 13.97 14.35 -8.65
C GLY A 183 14.16 15.47 -7.65
N ILE A 184 15.41 15.89 -7.52
CA ILE A 184 15.79 17.06 -6.74
C ILE A 184 16.29 18.17 -7.65
N VAL A 185 16.03 19.41 -7.25
CA VAL A 185 16.54 20.63 -7.89
C VAL A 185 17.13 21.50 -6.80
N PHE A 186 18.35 21.97 -7.00
CA PHE A 186 19.02 22.92 -6.10
C PHE A 186 19.92 23.87 -6.89
N ASN A 187 20.20 25.03 -6.33
CA ASN A 187 21.23 25.93 -6.89
C ASN A 187 22.60 25.46 -6.37
N PRO A 188 23.62 25.21 -7.24
CA PRO A 188 24.94 24.75 -6.80
C PRO A 188 25.68 25.73 -5.87
N ASN A 189 25.29 27.02 -5.83
CA ASN A 189 25.79 28.00 -4.87
C ASN A 189 25.06 27.96 -3.51
N LEU A 190 23.96 27.21 -3.41
CA LEU A 190 23.13 26.99 -2.21
C LEU A 190 22.82 25.49 -2.08
N PRO A 191 23.84 24.61 -1.93
CA PRO A 191 23.68 23.16 -2.04
C PRO A 191 22.74 22.55 -1.01
N ASP A 192 22.55 23.21 0.13
CA ASP A 192 21.65 22.77 1.21
C ASP A 192 20.17 23.13 0.94
N GLN A 193 19.89 24.03 -0.01
CA GLN A 193 18.55 24.48 -0.36
C GLN A 193 17.98 23.63 -1.51
N VAL A 194 17.73 22.37 -1.17
CA VAL A 194 17.24 21.34 -2.11
C VAL A 194 15.72 21.27 -2.10
N VAL A 195 15.13 21.41 -3.29
CA VAL A 195 13.70 21.25 -3.53
C VAL A 195 13.44 19.92 -4.23
N ARG A 196 12.55 19.09 -3.68
CA ARG A 196 12.04 17.89 -4.37
C ARG A 196 10.94 18.30 -5.34
N VAL A 197 11.00 17.82 -6.58
CA VAL A 197 10.03 18.13 -7.62
C VAL A 197 9.38 16.83 -8.10
N PRO A 198 8.07 16.63 -7.86
CA PRO A 198 7.34 15.45 -8.32
C PRO A 198 6.87 15.59 -9.78
N ALA A 199 6.38 14.50 -10.37
CA ALA A 199 5.75 14.50 -11.69
C ALA A 199 4.59 15.51 -11.78
N GLY A 200 4.46 16.18 -12.92
CA GLY A 200 3.48 17.23 -13.16
C GLY A 200 3.85 18.60 -12.58
N PHE A 201 4.97 18.74 -11.86
CA PHE A 201 5.39 20.01 -11.24
C PHE A 201 6.58 20.65 -11.94
N VAL A 202 6.65 21.98 -11.81
CA VAL A 202 7.73 22.83 -12.29
C VAL A 202 8.24 23.72 -11.17
N THR A 203 9.57 23.82 -11.06
CA THR A 203 10.26 24.83 -10.25
C THR A 203 11.13 25.71 -11.15
N PHE A 204 11.45 26.91 -10.65
CA PHE A 204 12.30 27.87 -11.31
C PHE A 204 13.38 28.37 -10.35
N ILE A 205 14.59 28.58 -10.86
CA ILE A 205 15.67 29.31 -10.19
C ILE A 205 15.89 30.57 -11.03
N THR A 206 15.50 31.72 -10.48
CA THR A 206 15.38 32.99 -11.22
C THR A 206 16.67 33.81 -11.23
N GLY A 207 17.70 33.41 -10.48
CA GLY A 207 19.01 34.07 -10.44
C GLY A 207 20.12 33.17 -9.90
N GLY A 208 21.37 33.56 -10.13
CA GLY A 208 22.54 32.72 -9.82
C GLY A 208 22.80 32.46 -8.32
N ALA A 209 22.19 33.23 -7.42
CA ALA A 209 22.31 33.08 -5.97
C ALA A 209 20.94 32.96 -5.27
N GLU A 210 19.90 32.59 -6.00
CA GLU A 210 18.55 32.35 -5.47
C GLU A 210 18.30 30.84 -5.30
N PRO A 211 17.52 30.40 -4.30
CA PRO A 211 17.01 29.03 -4.23
C PRO A 211 16.07 28.70 -5.41
N PRO A 212 15.77 27.41 -5.63
CA PRO A 212 14.59 27.03 -6.39
C PRO A 212 13.34 27.53 -5.67
N LEU A 213 12.41 28.12 -6.43
CA LEU A 213 11.08 28.46 -5.93
C LEU A 213 10.32 27.18 -5.54
N GLU A 214 9.35 27.32 -4.64
CA GLU A 214 8.42 26.22 -4.31
C GLU A 214 7.80 25.65 -5.60
N PRO A 215 7.81 24.33 -5.79
CA PRO A 215 7.25 23.73 -7.01
C PRO A 215 5.76 24.01 -7.10
N ARG A 216 5.33 24.50 -8.25
CA ARG A 216 3.91 24.58 -8.61
C ARG A 216 3.57 23.51 -9.63
N GLN A 217 2.29 23.17 -9.70
CA GLN A 217 1.78 22.37 -10.81
C GLN A 217 2.08 23.08 -12.14
N ALA A 218 2.60 22.33 -13.11
CA ALA A 218 2.72 22.77 -14.48
C ALA A 218 1.34 22.73 -15.14
N THR A 219 1.02 23.74 -15.95
CA THR A 219 -0.20 23.70 -16.75
C THR A 219 -0.06 22.74 -17.93
N GLU A 220 -1.17 22.16 -18.38
CA GLU A 220 -1.23 21.37 -19.62
C GLU A 220 -0.59 22.09 -20.82
N LEU A 221 -0.79 23.42 -20.90
CA LEU A 221 -0.20 24.25 -21.95
C LEU A 221 1.33 24.32 -21.87
N GLU A 222 1.89 24.44 -20.66
CA GLU A 222 3.34 24.39 -20.45
C GLU A 222 3.89 23.02 -20.83
N LEU A 223 3.28 21.94 -20.32
CA LEU A 223 3.72 20.57 -20.62
C LEU A 223 3.67 20.27 -22.13
N ALA A 224 2.56 20.58 -22.79
CA ALA A 224 2.41 20.44 -24.24
C ALA A 224 3.42 21.30 -25.01
N GLN A 225 3.73 22.50 -24.55
CA GLN A 225 4.76 23.35 -25.16
C GLN A 225 6.16 22.74 -25.02
N HIS A 226 6.52 22.24 -23.83
CA HIS A 226 7.82 21.58 -23.60
C HIS A 226 7.99 20.30 -24.43
N VAL A 227 6.92 19.51 -24.60
CA VAL A 227 6.89 18.38 -25.55
C VAL A 227 7.13 18.86 -26.98
N ARG A 228 6.32 19.78 -27.51
CA ARG A 228 6.46 20.31 -28.89
C ARG A 228 7.83 20.93 -29.16
N ASP A 229 8.41 21.60 -28.16
CA ASP A 229 9.74 22.21 -28.29
C ASP A 229 10.88 21.19 -28.36
N THR A 230 10.67 19.94 -27.93
CA THR A 230 11.74 18.92 -27.85
C THR A 230 11.51 17.68 -28.71
N THR A 231 10.30 17.46 -29.25
CA THR A 231 10.06 16.39 -30.24
C THR A 231 10.93 16.57 -31.49
N VAL A 232 11.40 15.45 -32.04
CA VAL A 232 12.18 15.36 -33.29
C VAL A 232 11.34 14.54 -34.28
N GLY A 233 10.76 15.17 -35.29
CA GLY A 233 9.66 14.64 -36.10
C GLY A 233 10.06 13.51 -37.04
N GLU A 234 9.19 12.51 -37.23
CA GLU A 234 9.35 11.60 -38.38
C GLU A 234 9.07 12.39 -39.67
N GLY A 235 9.96 12.23 -40.66
CA GLY A 235 10.18 13.25 -41.68
C GLY A 235 8.99 13.54 -42.57
N GLY A 236 8.60 14.82 -42.70
CA GLY A 236 7.62 15.24 -43.69
C GLY A 236 7.28 16.74 -43.70
N GLY A 237 7.61 17.43 -44.80
CA GLY A 237 6.84 18.59 -45.29
C GLY A 237 7.07 19.96 -44.62
N SER A 238 7.72 20.87 -45.35
CA SER A 238 7.67 22.31 -45.06
C SER A 238 6.25 22.87 -45.24
N GLY A 239 5.71 23.55 -44.23
CA GLY A 239 4.42 24.25 -44.31
C GLY A 239 4.34 25.46 -43.38
N SER A 240 4.56 26.67 -43.90
CA SER A 240 4.40 27.92 -43.15
C SER A 240 2.94 28.39 -43.14
N GLY A 241 2.38 28.65 -41.95
CA GLY A 241 1.06 29.27 -41.80
C GLY A 241 0.56 29.28 -40.37
N GLY A 242 0.65 30.43 -39.68
CA GLY A 242 -0.07 30.65 -38.42
C GLY A 242 -1.51 31.13 -38.69
N PRO A 243 -2.50 30.76 -37.86
CA PRO A 243 -3.88 31.23 -38.04
C PRO A 243 -4.15 32.55 -37.31
N SER A 244 -4.79 33.47 -38.05
CA SER A 244 -5.54 34.61 -37.51
C SER A 244 -6.87 34.14 -36.89
N ALA A 245 -7.47 34.99 -36.05
CA ALA A 245 -8.77 34.76 -35.43
C ALA A 245 -9.95 34.73 -36.43
N GLY A 246 -11.03 34.04 -36.04
CA GLY A 246 -12.35 34.04 -36.68
C GLY A 246 -13.18 32.82 -36.22
N GLY A 247 -14.33 33.04 -35.58
CA GLY A 247 -15.21 31.97 -35.06
C GLY A 247 -16.43 31.68 -35.93
N GLY A 248 -17.30 30.79 -35.46
CA GLY A 248 -18.58 30.44 -36.09
C GLY A 248 -19.05 29.03 -35.67
N ASP A 249 -20.35 28.87 -35.42
CA ASP A 249 -20.92 27.71 -34.71
C ASP A 249 -21.36 26.52 -35.59
N ASP A 250 -21.53 25.37 -34.90
CA ASP A 250 -22.65 24.42 -35.01
C ASP A 250 -22.62 23.16 -35.94
N LEU A 251 -23.38 22.15 -35.48
CA LEU A 251 -23.93 20.95 -36.16
C LEU A 251 -23.12 19.61 -36.32
N LEU A 252 -23.34 18.73 -35.33
CA LEU A 252 -23.70 17.29 -35.38
C LEU A 252 -23.43 16.41 -36.64
N GLY A 253 -22.82 15.22 -36.44
CA GLY A 253 -22.82 14.10 -37.41
C GLY A 253 -22.25 12.77 -36.84
N TYR A 254 -22.93 11.63 -37.10
CA TYR A 254 -22.68 10.28 -36.53
C TYR A 254 -22.08 9.28 -37.57
N ILE A 255 -21.76 8.03 -37.13
CA ILE A 255 -21.52 6.75 -37.87
C ILE A 255 -20.02 6.42 -38.17
N PRO A 256 -19.51 5.15 -38.14
CA PRO A 256 -19.71 3.94 -37.29
C PRO A 256 -18.38 3.34 -36.72
N PRO A 257 -18.36 2.21 -35.99
CA PRO A 257 -17.12 1.43 -35.74
C PRO A 257 -16.72 0.49 -36.92
N PRO A 258 -15.44 0.07 -37.02
CA PRO A 258 -14.96 -0.90 -38.00
C PRO A 258 -15.24 -2.37 -37.61
N PRO A 259 -15.22 -3.33 -38.56
CA PRO A 259 -15.73 -4.69 -38.37
C PRO A 259 -14.70 -5.70 -37.85
N GLU A 260 -15.22 -6.78 -37.25
CA GLU A 260 -14.51 -8.05 -37.02
C GLU A 260 -14.39 -8.86 -38.33
N ASP A 261 -13.29 -9.60 -38.47
CA ASP A 261 -13.24 -10.84 -39.26
C ASP A 261 -12.20 -11.79 -38.63
N GLY A 262 -12.44 -13.10 -38.63
CA GLY A 262 -11.65 -14.10 -37.89
C GLY A 262 -11.22 -15.29 -38.75
N GLY A 263 -10.41 -16.21 -38.20
CA GLY A 263 -10.12 -17.48 -38.91
C GLY A 263 -8.82 -18.22 -38.59
N ASP A 264 -8.69 -18.72 -37.35
CA ASP A 264 -8.30 -20.10 -36.97
C ASP A 264 -7.05 -20.84 -37.55
N GLY A 265 -6.43 -21.69 -36.72
CA GLY A 265 -5.45 -22.72 -37.14
C GLY A 265 -4.23 -22.98 -36.24
N GLY A 266 -4.35 -23.86 -35.23
CA GLY A 266 -3.21 -24.55 -34.57
C GLY A 266 -3.05 -26.01 -35.05
N PRO A 267 -2.35 -26.93 -34.33
CA PRO A 267 -1.30 -26.77 -33.30
C PRO A 267 -0.03 -27.63 -33.61
N GLY A 268 1.02 -27.60 -32.77
CA GLY A 268 2.14 -28.56 -32.90
C GLY A 268 3.30 -28.39 -31.89
N ALA A 269 3.75 -29.49 -31.27
CA ALA A 269 4.80 -29.53 -30.24
C ALA A 269 6.15 -30.09 -30.77
N GLY A 270 7.26 -29.82 -30.07
CA GLY A 270 8.56 -30.46 -30.34
C GLY A 270 9.70 -30.03 -29.40
N LEU A 271 10.21 -30.97 -28.58
CA LEU A 271 11.37 -30.82 -27.69
C LEU A 271 12.68 -31.30 -28.34
N THR A 272 13.84 -30.86 -27.81
CA THR A 272 15.22 -31.47 -27.77
C THR A 272 16.31 -30.38 -27.93
N GLY A 273 17.50 -30.40 -27.30
CA GLY A 273 18.05 -31.22 -26.21
C GLY A 273 19.60 -31.09 -26.05
N GLY A 274 20.15 -31.09 -24.82
CA GLY A 274 21.61 -31.10 -24.47
C GLY A 274 22.33 -29.73 -24.56
N GLY A 275 23.42 -29.39 -23.84
CA GLY A 275 24.30 -30.06 -22.85
C GLY A 275 25.73 -29.43 -22.92
N THR A 276 26.65 -29.45 -21.93
CA THR A 276 26.74 -29.94 -20.53
C THR A 276 27.87 -29.20 -19.74
N ASP A 277 28.13 -29.57 -18.47
CA ASP A 277 29.42 -29.50 -17.72
C ASP A 277 30.03 -28.16 -17.19
N GLY A 278 29.86 -27.91 -15.89
CA GLY A 278 30.86 -28.29 -14.86
C GLY A 278 32.21 -27.55 -14.69
N GLY A 279 32.25 -26.54 -13.79
CA GLY A 279 33.45 -26.16 -12.99
C GLY A 279 34.52 -25.29 -13.69
N PRO A 280 35.23 -24.39 -12.96
CA PRO A 280 36.07 -24.80 -11.83
C PRO A 280 35.86 -24.00 -10.52
N LEU A 281 36.60 -24.39 -9.46
CA LEU A 281 36.48 -23.90 -8.08
C LEU A 281 37.73 -23.11 -7.63
N ILE A 282 37.53 -22.20 -6.64
CA ILE A 282 38.51 -21.66 -5.66
C ILE A 282 39.51 -20.59 -6.20
N PRO A 283 39.95 -19.56 -5.42
CA PRO A 283 39.81 -19.37 -3.96
C PRO A 283 39.11 -18.09 -3.45
N VAL A 284 38.55 -18.20 -2.24
CA VAL A 284 38.33 -17.08 -1.31
C VAL A 284 39.68 -16.53 -0.86
N THR A 285 39.86 -15.21 -0.89
CA THR A 285 41.04 -14.55 -0.31
C THR A 285 40.65 -13.57 0.79
N VAL A 286 40.89 -14.02 2.03
CA VAL A 286 41.16 -13.29 3.29
C VAL A 286 40.74 -11.82 3.40
N TYR A 287 39.86 -11.56 4.37
CA TYR A 287 39.53 -10.23 4.92
C TYR A 287 40.76 -9.61 5.62
N ASP A 288 41.09 -8.34 5.32
CA ASP A 288 42.11 -7.58 6.04
C ASP A 288 41.48 -6.83 7.25
N PRO A 289 41.86 -7.10 8.51
CA PRO A 289 41.24 -6.49 9.68
C PRO A 289 41.80 -5.10 10.06
N GLU A 290 42.87 -4.59 9.45
CA GLU A 290 43.59 -3.41 9.96
C GLU A 290 43.04 -2.04 9.50
N LEU A 291 41.89 -2.01 8.81
CA LEU A 291 41.27 -0.76 8.29
C LEU A 291 40.08 -0.22 9.12
N LEU A 292 39.90 -0.68 10.36
CA LEU A 292 38.88 -0.12 11.28
C LEU A 292 39.36 1.17 11.97
N GLY A 293 39.37 2.27 11.21
CA GLY A 293 39.45 3.63 11.74
C GLY A 293 38.08 4.13 12.22
N ASP A 294 37.84 4.02 13.53
CA ASP A 294 36.81 4.73 14.31
C ASP A 294 35.40 4.88 13.68
N THR A 295 34.59 3.82 13.78
CA THR A 295 33.18 3.84 13.39
C THR A 295 32.26 4.29 14.53
N THR A 296 32.33 5.57 14.92
CA THR A 296 31.12 6.23 15.43
C THR A 296 30.34 6.78 14.24
N PRO A 297 29.14 6.25 13.90
CA PRO A 297 28.33 6.85 12.85
C PRO A 297 28.01 8.32 13.23
N PRO A 298 27.96 9.24 12.26
CA PRO A 298 27.67 10.63 12.54
C PRO A 298 26.29 10.76 13.18
N VAL A 299 26.25 11.29 14.41
CA VAL A 299 24.98 11.63 15.07
C VAL A 299 24.32 12.72 14.26
N ILE A 300 23.28 12.36 13.51
CA ILE A 300 22.42 13.31 12.83
C ILE A 300 21.79 14.18 13.92
N PRO A 301 21.99 15.51 13.92
CA PRO A 301 21.34 16.38 14.89
C PRO A 301 19.82 16.25 14.70
N LEU A 302 19.09 16.05 15.80
CA LEU A 302 17.65 15.88 15.79
C LEU A 302 16.98 17.11 15.15
N ILE A 303 16.65 17.00 13.87
CA ILE A 303 15.69 17.88 13.21
C ILE A 303 14.38 17.73 14.01
N GLY A 304 13.81 18.85 14.44
CA GLY A 304 12.84 18.88 15.54
C GLY A 304 11.65 17.96 15.35
N THR A 305 11.08 17.51 16.49
CA THR A 305 9.92 16.59 16.63
C THR A 305 9.07 16.45 15.36
N TYR A 306 9.34 15.39 14.60
CA TYR A 306 8.52 15.02 13.45
C TYR A 306 7.12 14.64 13.94
N THR A 307 6.12 15.45 13.60
CA THR A 307 4.70 15.09 13.80
C THR A 307 4.16 14.26 12.65
N ALA A 308 4.91 14.14 11.55
CA ALA A 308 4.52 13.31 10.41
C ALA A 308 4.86 11.84 10.68
N TRP A 309 3.97 10.95 10.25
CA TRP A 309 4.11 9.50 10.38
C TRP A 309 3.87 8.81 9.03
N SER A 310 4.43 7.61 8.87
CA SER A 310 4.19 6.78 7.69
C SER A 310 3.86 5.33 8.05
N GLY A 311 3.14 4.71 7.13
CA GLY A 311 2.90 3.29 7.08
C GLY A 311 2.80 2.82 5.63
N LEU A 312 2.59 1.52 5.46
CA LEU A 312 2.37 0.89 4.17
C LEU A 312 0.94 0.38 4.07
N ILE A 313 0.45 0.32 2.84
CA ILE A 313 -0.71 -0.47 2.44
C ILE A 313 -0.13 -1.80 1.92
N ASP A 314 -0.51 -2.91 2.54
CA ASP A 314 0.07 -4.20 2.15
C ASP A 314 -0.52 -4.76 0.87
N TYR A 315 0.25 -5.63 0.23
CA TYR A 315 -0.19 -6.48 -0.85
C TYR A 315 -0.58 -7.86 -0.30
N ASP A 316 -1.88 -8.15 -0.21
CA ASP A 316 -2.36 -9.50 0.10
C ASP A 316 -2.52 -10.30 -1.20
N TYR A 317 -1.71 -11.34 -1.38
CA TYR A 317 -1.82 -12.29 -2.50
C TYR A 317 -3.18 -13.01 -2.56
N ASN A 318 -3.99 -12.93 -1.49
CA ASN A 318 -5.31 -13.52 -1.40
C ASN A 318 -6.46 -12.59 -1.85
N ASP A 319 -6.19 -11.36 -2.32
CA ASP A 319 -7.21 -10.41 -2.83
C ASP A 319 -7.92 -10.83 -4.14
N ASN A 320 -7.77 -12.09 -4.54
CA ASN A 320 -8.76 -12.74 -5.40
C ASN A 320 -10.10 -12.70 -4.66
N GLY A 321 -10.97 -11.73 -5.00
CA GLY A 321 -12.29 -11.60 -4.39
C GLY A 321 -12.98 -12.96 -4.27
N LEU A 322 -13.58 -13.22 -3.10
CA LEU A 322 -14.08 -14.49 -2.56
C LEU A 322 -14.41 -15.61 -3.57
N TYR A 323 -15.04 -15.28 -4.70
CA TYR A 323 -15.36 -16.23 -5.76
C TYR A 323 -14.47 -16.08 -7.00
N ASN A 324 -13.69 -17.11 -7.30
CA ASN A 324 -12.80 -17.16 -8.47
C ASN A 324 -13.60 -17.58 -9.74
N GLY A 325 -14.46 -16.67 -10.21
CA GLY A 325 -15.33 -16.86 -11.37
C GLY A 325 -16.10 -15.57 -11.67
N CYS A 326 -15.87 -14.98 -12.84
CA CYS A 326 -16.26 -13.60 -13.15
C CYS A 326 -17.75 -13.40 -13.46
N ASP A 327 -18.63 -13.55 -12.47
CA ASP A 327 -20.06 -13.18 -12.52
C ASP A 327 -20.32 -11.78 -11.92
N GLY A 328 -19.57 -10.78 -12.41
CA GLY A 328 -19.87 -9.35 -12.24
C GLY A 328 -19.23 -8.61 -11.05
N LEU A 329 -18.59 -9.31 -10.11
CA LEU A 329 -17.99 -8.69 -8.91
C LEU A 329 -16.57 -9.23 -8.67
N CYS A 330 -15.55 -8.40 -8.88
CA CYS A 330 -14.17 -8.70 -8.50
C CYS A 330 -13.71 -7.74 -7.40
N GLY A 331 -13.00 -8.24 -6.40
CA GLY A 331 -12.10 -7.38 -5.62
C GLY A 331 -10.97 -6.93 -6.54
N VAL A 332 -10.68 -5.63 -6.59
CA VAL A 332 -9.49 -5.11 -7.28
C VAL A 332 -8.68 -4.34 -6.24
N GLY A 333 -8.01 -5.10 -5.39
CA GLY A 333 -7.27 -4.63 -4.21
C GLY A 333 -5.80 -4.30 -4.45
N ASP A 334 -5.21 -4.75 -5.57
CA ASP A 334 -3.79 -4.66 -5.90
C ASP A 334 -3.21 -3.23 -5.72
N THR A 335 -2.72 -2.94 -4.50
CA THR A 335 -2.15 -1.64 -4.10
C THR A 335 -0.67 -1.82 -3.78
N TYR A 336 0.09 -2.36 -4.74
CA TYR A 336 1.47 -2.76 -4.50
C TYR A 336 2.36 -1.58 -4.08
N GLY A 337 2.80 -1.57 -2.82
CA GLY A 337 3.64 -0.50 -2.27
C GLY A 337 2.89 0.82 -2.03
N GLY A 338 1.59 0.76 -1.71
CA GLY A 338 0.86 1.93 -1.26
C GLY A 338 1.39 2.49 0.07
N LEU A 339 1.16 3.78 0.29
CA LEU A 339 1.56 4.53 1.47
C LEU A 339 0.34 4.93 2.29
N ALA A 340 0.45 4.76 3.60
CA ALA A 340 -0.40 5.42 4.59
C ALA A 340 0.40 6.53 5.26
N GLY A 341 -0.22 7.66 5.59
CA GLY A 341 0.47 8.72 6.31
C GLY A 341 -0.40 9.88 6.74
N GLY A 342 0.22 10.78 7.50
CA GLY A 342 -0.39 12.04 7.94
C GLY A 342 0.67 13.01 8.44
N VAL A 343 0.30 14.30 8.52
CA VAL A 343 1.20 15.38 9.01
C VAL A 343 1.22 15.53 10.54
N GLN A 344 0.34 14.80 11.23
CA GLN A 344 0.19 14.76 12.69
C GLN A 344 0.04 13.30 13.14
N ALA A 345 0.75 12.93 14.21
CA ALA A 345 0.77 11.57 14.74
C ALA A 345 -0.64 11.13 15.20
N PRO A 346 -1.08 9.90 14.88
CA PRO A 346 -2.50 9.56 14.84
C PRO A 346 -3.14 9.39 16.23
N TRP A 347 -2.31 9.41 17.29
CA TRP A 347 -2.72 9.42 18.71
C TRP A 347 -3.01 10.83 19.26
N LEU A 348 -2.77 11.91 18.51
CA LEU A 348 -2.93 13.29 18.98
C LEU A 348 -4.39 13.81 18.93
N GLY A 349 -5.37 12.93 19.05
CA GLY A 349 -6.80 13.20 18.81
C GLY A 349 -7.17 12.97 17.35
N THR A 350 -8.22 13.63 16.86
CA THR A 350 -8.64 13.49 15.46
C THR A 350 -7.64 14.16 14.52
N THR A 351 -7.00 13.38 13.64
CA THR A 351 -5.93 13.83 12.72
C THR A 351 -6.20 13.40 11.28
N SER A 352 -5.52 14.05 10.32
CA SER A 352 -5.57 13.67 8.91
C SER A 352 -4.98 12.29 8.62
N LEU A 353 -5.70 11.48 7.85
CA LEU A 353 -5.20 10.28 7.18
C LEU A 353 -5.19 10.50 5.66
N THR A 354 -4.09 10.15 5.02
CA THR A 354 -4.00 9.98 3.56
C THR A 354 -3.54 8.56 3.26
N LEU A 355 -4.29 7.85 2.42
CA LEU A 355 -3.87 6.62 1.76
C LEU A 355 -3.64 6.92 0.28
N SER A 356 -2.53 6.45 -0.28
CA SER A 356 -2.27 6.56 -1.71
C SER A 356 -1.47 5.37 -2.22
N GLY A 357 -1.75 4.91 -3.42
CA GLY A 357 -1.03 3.80 -4.04
C GLY A 357 -1.35 3.66 -5.51
N PRO A 358 -0.69 2.73 -6.23
CA PRO A 358 -1.06 2.43 -7.60
C PRO A 358 -2.53 1.99 -7.66
N TYR A 359 -3.19 2.34 -8.75
CA TYR A 359 -4.55 1.92 -9.06
C TYR A 359 -4.62 1.51 -10.51
N TRP A 360 -5.05 0.28 -10.76
CA TRP A 360 -5.23 -0.26 -12.09
C TRP A 360 -6.72 -0.35 -12.45
N ALA A 361 -7.16 0.53 -13.33
CA ALA A 361 -8.55 0.65 -13.77
C ALA A 361 -8.95 -0.48 -14.75
N TRP A 362 -9.00 -1.72 -14.28
CA TRP A 362 -9.30 -2.89 -15.12
C TRP A 362 -10.80 -3.12 -15.36
N GLN A 363 -11.70 -2.52 -14.57
CA GLN A 363 -13.15 -2.80 -14.63
C GLN A 363 -14.04 -1.55 -14.59
N ALA A 364 -15.17 -1.65 -15.28
CA ALA A 364 -16.21 -0.61 -15.38
C ALA A 364 -17.47 -1.04 -14.61
N ALA A 365 -17.35 -1.17 -13.29
CA ALA A 365 -18.44 -1.43 -12.35
C ALA A 365 -18.04 -0.91 -10.96
N PRO A 366 -18.98 -0.67 -10.02
CA PRO A 366 -18.62 -0.44 -8.63
C PRO A 366 -18.16 -1.73 -7.96
N TYR A 367 -16.99 -1.72 -7.31
CA TYR A 367 -16.36 -2.92 -6.76
C TYR A 367 -15.84 -2.73 -5.32
N LEU A 368 -15.70 -3.83 -4.59
CA LEU A 368 -15.21 -3.84 -3.21
C LEU A 368 -13.68 -3.68 -3.15
N TRP A 369 -13.21 -2.91 -2.18
CA TRP A 369 -11.80 -2.73 -1.86
C TRP A 369 -11.56 -2.99 -0.38
N ASN A 370 -10.49 -3.72 -0.09
CA ASN A 370 -9.97 -3.96 1.24
C ASN A 370 -8.45 -4.01 1.14
N ALA A 371 -7.76 -3.58 2.18
CA ALA A 371 -6.30 -3.72 2.27
C ALA A 371 -5.86 -3.70 3.74
N PRO A 372 -4.86 -4.50 4.13
CA PRO A 372 -4.14 -4.30 5.38
C PRO A 372 -3.33 -3.00 5.33
N ILE A 373 -3.20 -2.34 6.48
CA ILE A 373 -2.35 -1.14 6.65
C ILE A 373 -1.56 -1.24 7.95
N TYR A 374 -0.30 -0.81 7.95
CA TYR A 374 0.55 -0.88 9.15
C TYR A 374 1.63 0.20 9.20
N SER A 375 2.08 0.55 10.40
CA SER A 375 3.18 1.50 10.60
C SER A 375 4.50 0.95 10.07
N TYR A 376 5.26 1.79 9.37
CA TYR A 376 6.57 1.43 8.86
C TYR A 376 7.51 2.63 8.85
N ASN A 377 8.63 2.47 9.54
CA ASN A 377 9.65 3.49 9.73
C ASN A 377 10.79 3.25 8.74
N GLN A 378 10.84 4.08 7.71
CA GLN A 378 11.82 3.96 6.62
C GLN A 378 13.27 4.29 7.04
N ASN A 379 13.50 4.81 8.25
CA ASN A 379 14.84 5.17 8.73
C ASN A 379 15.57 3.99 9.39
N ASP A 380 14.82 3.08 10.02
CA ASP A 380 15.36 1.92 10.76
C ASP A 380 14.77 0.57 10.32
N TYR A 381 13.85 0.59 9.34
CA TYR A 381 13.17 -0.57 8.75
C TYR A 381 12.30 -1.37 9.76
N THR A 382 11.82 -0.71 10.82
CA THR A 382 10.93 -1.32 11.82
C THR A 382 9.45 -1.06 11.51
N TYR A 383 8.56 -1.90 12.07
CA TYR A 383 7.10 -1.73 12.02
C TYR A 383 6.58 -0.62 12.96
N THR A 384 7.38 0.43 13.18
CA THR A 384 7.02 1.60 14.00
C THR A 384 6.74 2.82 13.12
N THR A 385 6.36 3.92 13.74
CA THR A 385 6.29 5.27 13.19
C THR A 385 7.54 6.05 13.59
N TYR A 386 7.79 7.20 12.97
CA TYR A 386 9.01 7.99 13.24
C TYR A 386 9.12 8.54 14.67
N ASP A 387 8.01 8.71 15.38
CA ASP A 387 7.98 9.08 16.80
C ASP A 387 7.94 7.87 17.75
N GLY A 388 7.99 6.63 17.21
CA GLY A 388 8.19 5.39 17.96
C GLY A 388 6.92 4.64 18.37
N GLY A 389 5.72 5.17 18.05
CA GLY A 389 4.47 4.42 18.18
C GLY A 389 4.28 3.43 17.04
N ALA A 390 3.20 2.66 17.04
CA ALA A 390 2.88 1.70 15.98
C ALA A 390 1.36 1.56 15.76
N PHE A 391 0.97 1.09 14.58
CA PHE A 391 -0.40 0.69 14.25
C PHE A 391 -0.43 -0.50 13.28
N TRP A 392 -1.52 -1.28 13.33
CA TRP A 392 -1.85 -2.31 12.34
C TRP A 392 -3.36 -2.34 12.15
N GLY A 393 -3.87 -2.43 10.92
CA GLY A 393 -5.30 -2.33 10.65
C GLY A 393 -5.76 -2.85 9.30
N VAL A 394 -7.06 -2.71 9.09
CA VAL A 394 -7.80 -3.13 7.89
C VAL A 394 -8.65 -2.00 7.34
N THR A 395 -8.80 -1.96 6.02
CA THR A 395 -9.74 -1.08 5.33
C THR A 395 -10.89 -1.87 4.71
N GLY A 396 -12.06 -1.23 4.57
CA GLY A 396 -13.19 -1.75 3.81
C GLY A 396 -13.88 -0.62 3.08
N GLY A 397 -13.93 -0.68 1.75
CA GLY A 397 -14.34 0.41 0.89
C GLY A 397 -14.95 -0.04 -0.43
N VAL A 398 -15.47 0.93 -1.18
CA VAL A 398 -16.11 0.72 -2.48
C VAL A 398 -15.54 1.72 -3.47
N TRP A 399 -15.03 1.21 -4.58
CA TRP A 399 -14.74 1.99 -5.77
C TRP A 399 -16.01 2.18 -6.59
N GLN A 400 -16.26 3.40 -7.03
CA GLN A 400 -17.32 3.73 -7.97
C GLN A 400 -16.96 4.96 -8.79
N ASN A 401 -17.10 4.90 -10.12
CA ASN A 401 -16.90 6.04 -11.02
C ASN A 401 -15.54 6.76 -10.86
N GLY A 402 -14.49 6.02 -10.50
CA GLY A 402 -13.16 6.58 -10.22
C GLY A 402 -13.04 7.30 -8.88
N THR A 403 -14.01 7.13 -7.97
CA THR A 403 -13.97 7.60 -6.58
C THR A 403 -14.02 6.44 -5.61
N ILE A 404 -13.46 6.61 -4.41
CA ILE A 404 -13.52 5.64 -3.31
C ILE A 404 -14.19 6.26 -2.09
N ASP A 405 -15.03 5.46 -1.44
CA ASP A 405 -15.50 5.65 -0.07
C ASP A 405 -14.99 4.46 0.75
N ALA A 406 -14.38 4.68 1.91
CA ALA A 406 -13.78 3.61 2.71
C ALA A 406 -13.81 3.87 4.22
N LYS A 407 -13.90 2.78 4.98
CA LYS A 407 -13.77 2.70 6.43
C LYS A 407 -12.41 2.16 6.81
N VAL A 408 -11.89 2.61 7.95
CA VAL A 408 -10.59 2.17 8.47
C VAL A 408 -10.71 1.87 9.96
N TYR A 409 -10.24 0.68 10.35
CA TYR A 409 -10.10 0.27 11.74
C TYR A 409 -8.66 -0.23 11.96
N SER A 410 -7.97 0.27 12.98
CA SER A 410 -6.59 -0.12 13.26
C SER A 410 -6.33 -0.23 14.76
N LEU A 411 -5.60 -1.25 15.20
CA LEU A 411 -4.94 -1.28 16.50
C LEU A 411 -3.82 -0.23 16.50
N TYR A 412 -3.58 0.44 17.63
CA TYR A 412 -2.40 1.29 17.82
C TYR A 412 -1.81 1.16 19.23
N ILE A 413 -0.54 1.51 19.34
CA ILE A 413 0.17 1.80 20.59
C ILE A 413 0.99 3.07 20.35
N ASP A 414 0.76 4.11 21.14
CA ASP A 414 1.51 5.37 21.05
C ASP A 414 2.90 5.29 21.73
N PRO A 415 3.80 6.28 21.54
CA PRO A 415 5.13 6.28 22.15
C PRO A 415 5.15 6.31 23.69
N ALA A 416 4.02 6.63 24.34
CA ALA A 416 3.84 6.58 25.79
C ALA A 416 3.24 5.25 26.27
N GLY A 417 2.97 4.31 25.35
CA GLY A 417 2.38 3.01 25.60
C GLY A 417 0.86 3.02 25.78
N ASN A 418 0.16 4.10 25.42
CA ASN A 418 -1.30 4.08 25.37
C ASN A 418 -1.74 3.29 24.14
N ALA A 419 -2.58 2.29 24.34
CA ALA A 419 -3.00 1.35 23.32
C ALA A 419 -4.52 1.36 23.13
N GLY A 420 -4.96 1.14 21.90
CA GLY A 420 -6.38 1.09 21.59
C GLY A 420 -6.68 0.97 20.10
N ILE A 421 -7.79 1.58 19.68
CA ILE A 421 -8.28 1.51 18.30
C ILE A 421 -8.32 2.91 17.67
N LEU A 422 -7.75 3.04 16.48
CA LEU A 422 -7.97 4.13 15.52
C LEU A 422 -9.18 3.77 14.66
N LYS A 423 -10.15 4.69 14.57
CA LYS A 423 -11.27 4.60 13.62
C LYS A 423 -11.21 5.78 12.65
N GLY A 424 -11.51 5.53 11.37
CA GLY A 424 -11.61 6.60 10.38
C GLY A 424 -12.52 6.32 9.20
N ASP A 425 -12.87 7.42 8.54
CA ASP A 425 -13.57 7.48 7.26
C ASP A 425 -12.62 8.10 6.23
N LEU A 426 -12.62 7.57 5.01
CA LEU A 426 -11.79 7.98 3.89
C LEU A 426 -12.64 8.21 2.65
N THR A 427 -12.37 9.28 1.92
CA THR A 427 -12.92 9.50 0.58
C THR A 427 -11.81 9.91 -0.38
N GLY A 428 -11.87 9.43 -1.62
CA GLY A 428 -10.77 9.58 -2.56
C GLY A 428 -11.16 9.53 -4.02
N ALA A 429 -10.16 9.73 -4.87
CA ALA A 429 -10.30 9.64 -6.31
C ALA A 429 -9.08 8.97 -6.96
N TYR A 430 -9.33 8.32 -8.09
CA TYR A 430 -8.33 7.81 -9.01
C TYR A 430 -7.87 8.91 -9.96
N SER A 431 -6.55 9.11 -10.07
CA SER A 431 -5.94 9.94 -11.10
C SER A 431 -5.50 9.08 -12.30
N ALA A 432 -6.31 9.10 -13.36
CA ALA A 432 -6.01 8.43 -14.62
C ALA A 432 -4.71 8.89 -15.31
N LEU A 433 -4.20 10.07 -14.93
CA LEU A 433 -2.93 10.61 -15.44
C LEU A 433 -1.70 9.94 -14.80
N ASN A 434 -1.82 9.49 -13.54
CA ASN A 434 -0.70 9.00 -12.75
C ASN A 434 -0.80 7.50 -12.41
N SER A 435 -1.90 6.83 -12.79
CA SER A 435 -2.22 5.46 -12.38
C SER A 435 -2.16 5.25 -10.85
N ILE A 436 -2.58 6.27 -10.10
CA ILE A 436 -2.53 6.33 -8.63
C ILE A 436 -3.90 6.75 -8.10
N PHE A 437 -4.31 6.18 -6.96
CA PHE A 437 -5.37 6.77 -6.15
C PHE A 437 -4.83 7.60 -4.99
N GLU A 438 -5.64 8.55 -4.53
CA GLU A 438 -5.45 9.22 -3.25
C GLU A 438 -6.80 9.26 -2.52
N ALA A 439 -6.82 8.78 -1.29
CA ALA A 439 -7.97 8.82 -0.38
C ALA A 439 -7.59 9.56 0.89
N ASN A 440 -8.34 10.62 1.19
CA ASN A 440 -8.12 11.50 2.32
C ASN A 440 -9.28 11.41 3.31
N GLY A 441 -8.97 11.58 4.58
CA GLY A 441 -9.96 11.48 5.64
C GLY A 441 -9.39 11.81 7.01
N GLN A 442 -10.03 11.28 8.05
CA GLN A 442 -9.64 11.53 9.43
C GLN A 442 -9.54 10.23 10.22
N TRP A 443 -8.58 10.17 11.13
CA TRP A 443 -8.41 9.11 12.13
C TRP A 443 -8.61 9.65 13.53
N THR A 444 -9.37 8.91 14.35
CA THR A 444 -9.62 9.25 15.75
C THR A 444 -9.20 8.08 16.65
N PRO A 445 -8.27 8.29 17.61
CA PRO A 445 -7.83 7.30 18.57
C PRO A 445 -8.82 7.18 19.74
N THR A 446 -9.07 5.94 20.15
CA THR A 446 -9.70 5.61 21.44
C THR A 446 -8.71 4.82 22.28
N ILE A 447 -8.45 5.20 23.53
CA ILE A 447 -7.54 4.46 24.43
C ILE A 447 -8.33 3.36 25.17
N LEU A 448 -7.80 2.14 25.18
CA LEU A 448 -8.41 0.96 25.81
C LEU A 448 -7.51 0.27 26.86
N THR A 449 -6.19 0.42 26.75
CA THR A 449 -5.19 -0.04 27.74
C THR A 449 -3.97 0.91 27.72
N THR A 450 -3.10 0.87 28.73
CA THR A 450 -1.88 1.70 28.84
C THR A 450 -0.69 0.89 29.36
N GLY A 451 0.51 1.24 28.93
CA GLY A 451 1.77 0.59 29.35
C GLY A 451 2.21 -0.56 28.45
N LEU A 452 1.78 -0.59 27.18
CA LEU A 452 2.24 -1.57 26.18
C LEU A 452 3.45 -1.03 25.40
N ASP A 453 4.28 -1.92 24.88
CA ASP A 453 5.45 -1.60 24.04
C ASP A 453 5.02 -1.55 22.56
N PRO A 454 5.21 -0.43 21.83
CA PRO A 454 4.83 -0.31 20.42
C PRO A 454 5.36 -1.43 19.52
N THR A 455 6.51 -2.02 19.84
CA THR A 455 7.11 -3.10 19.04
C THR A 455 6.26 -4.37 19.00
N THR A 456 5.32 -4.58 19.92
CA THR A 456 4.44 -5.77 19.93
C THR A 456 3.42 -5.78 18.78
N LEU A 457 3.15 -4.64 18.14
CA LEU A 457 2.32 -4.60 16.94
C LEU A 457 3.06 -5.13 15.70
N GLY A 458 4.39 -5.00 15.64
CA GLY A 458 5.20 -5.45 14.51
C GLY A 458 5.23 -6.96 14.30
N SER A 459 4.80 -7.76 15.29
CA SER A 459 4.62 -9.21 15.16
C SER A 459 3.25 -9.63 14.60
N LEU A 460 2.26 -8.73 14.56
CA LEU A 460 0.90 -9.06 14.10
C LEU A 460 0.73 -9.05 12.58
N THR A 461 1.73 -8.55 11.85
CA THR A 461 1.61 -8.11 10.44
C THR A 461 0.94 -9.11 9.50
N TYR A 462 1.03 -10.42 9.79
CA TYR A 462 0.43 -11.51 9.00
C TYR A 462 -0.31 -12.58 9.83
N SER A 463 -0.61 -12.34 11.11
CA SER A 463 -1.12 -13.38 12.02
C SER A 463 -2.39 -12.95 12.77
N PRO A 464 -3.58 -13.12 12.14
CA PRO A 464 -4.86 -13.01 12.85
C PRO A 464 -4.99 -14.02 13.99
N ASP A 465 -5.67 -13.63 15.07
CA ASP A 465 -5.99 -14.50 16.21
C ASP A 465 -7.00 -15.59 15.84
N LEU A 466 -7.95 -15.23 14.97
CA LEU A 466 -9.02 -16.07 14.49
C LEU A 466 -9.25 -15.79 13.01
N THR A 467 -9.41 -16.86 12.24
CA THR A 467 -9.81 -16.82 10.83
C THR A 467 -10.92 -17.83 10.60
N TRP A 468 -11.89 -17.48 9.76
CA TRP A 468 -12.99 -18.35 9.40
C TRP A 468 -13.35 -18.17 7.93
N TRP A 469 -13.89 -19.24 7.37
CA TRP A 469 -14.33 -19.31 5.99
C TRP A 469 -15.58 -20.17 5.91
N THR A 470 -16.59 -19.68 5.20
CA THR A 470 -17.87 -20.38 4.99
C THR A 470 -18.16 -20.49 3.50
N TYR A 471 -18.49 -21.69 3.04
CA TYR A 471 -19.11 -21.92 1.73
C TYR A 471 -20.56 -22.39 1.94
N GLY A 472 -21.51 -21.68 1.34
CA GLY A 472 -22.95 -21.97 1.42
C GLY A 472 -23.69 -21.08 2.43
N ALA A 473 -24.97 -20.83 2.14
CA ALA A 473 -25.79 -19.83 2.80
C ALA A 473 -25.94 -20.03 4.32
N SER A 474 -25.16 -19.27 5.07
CA SER A 474 -25.20 -19.07 6.52
C SER A 474 -25.77 -17.69 6.89
N GLY A 475 -25.77 -16.75 5.94
CA GLY A 475 -26.35 -15.42 6.09
C GLY A 475 -27.66 -15.20 5.32
N THR A 476 -28.61 -14.51 5.95
CA THR A 476 -29.91 -14.13 5.37
C THR A 476 -30.32 -12.72 5.76
N GLY A 477 -31.06 -12.05 4.88
CA GLY A 477 -31.52 -10.69 5.06
C GLY A 477 -32.77 -10.35 4.24
N SER A 478 -33.25 -9.12 4.38
CA SER A 478 -34.49 -8.65 3.75
C SER A 478 -34.52 -7.14 3.53
N PHE A 479 -35.23 -6.73 2.48
CA PHE A 479 -35.55 -5.33 2.19
C PHE A 479 -36.91 -4.96 2.77
N THR A 480 -37.06 -3.72 3.24
CA THR A 480 -38.37 -3.21 3.69
C THR A 480 -39.41 -3.13 2.57
N ALA A 481 -38.98 -3.08 1.30
CA ALA A 481 -39.86 -3.21 0.14
C ALA A 481 -40.36 -4.65 -0.13
N GLY A 482 -39.72 -5.67 0.45
CA GLY A 482 -40.16 -7.08 0.39
C GLY A 482 -39.22 -8.06 -0.31
N GLY A 483 -38.13 -7.59 -0.94
CA GLY A 483 -37.08 -8.45 -1.47
C GLY A 483 -36.25 -9.16 -0.38
N SER A 484 -35.45 -10.14 -0.79
CA SER A 484 -34.60 -10.96 0.10
C SER A 484 -33.11 -10.75 -0.16
N ILE A 485 -32.26 -11.05 0.83
CA ILE A 485 -30.80 -11.07 0.71
C ILE A 485 -30.31 -12.44 1.20
N SER A 486 -29.38 -13.06 0.47
CA SER A 486 -28.80 -14.36 0.80
C SER A 486 -27.30 -14.34 0.58
N GLU A 487 -26.53 -14.81 1.56
CA GLU A 487 -25.09 -14.99 1.45
C GLU A 487 -24.74 -16.28 0.70
N TRP A 488 -23.62 -16.26 -0.02
CA TRP A 488 -23.02 -17.43 -0.66
C TRP A 488 -21.76 -17.88 0.06
N GLN A 489 -20.97 -16.92 0.50
CA GLN A 489 -19.64 -17.14 1.04
C GLN A 489 -19.21 -15.94 1.91
N THR A 490 -18.50 -16.27 2.99
CA THR A 490 -17.95 -15.29 3.94
C THR A 490 -16.53 -15.71 4.31
N GLU A 491 -15.60 -14.76 4.27
CA GLU A 491 -14.30 -14.84 4.95
C GLU A 491 -14.30 -13.84 6.10
N GLY A 492 -13.67 -14.18 7.23
CA GLY A 492 -13.37 -13.17 8.22
C GLY A 492 -12.08 -13.44 9.01
N ARG A 493 -11.56 -12.35 9.56
CA ARG A 493 -10.26 -12.24 10.22
C ARG A 493 -10.38 -11.35 11.45
N SER A 494 -9.76 -11.74 12.56
CA SER A 494 -9.73 -10.98 13.83
C SER A 494 -8.31 -10.75 14.30
N TYR A 495 -8.04 -9.57 14.87
CA TYR A 495 -6.72 -9.16 15.35
C TYR A 495 -6.81 -8.40 16.67
N SER A 496 -5.96 -8.76 17.64
CA SER A 496 -5.76 -8.09 18.92
C SER A 496 -4.27 -7.94 19.24
N ILE A 497 -3.96 -7.06 20.20
CA ILE A 497 -2.61 -6.93 20.73
C ILE A 497 -2.35 -8.11 21.69
N PRO A 498 -1.18 -8.77 21.67
CA PRO A 498 -0.94 -9.93 22.52
C PRO A 498 -1.19 -9.66 24.01
N GLY A 499 -2.11 -10.43 24.61
CA GLY A 499 -2.54 -10.27 26.01
C GLY A 499 -3.73 -9.35 26.22
N GLU A 500 -4.24 -8.68 25.18
CA GLU A 500 -5.41 -7.80 25.25
C GLU A 500 -6.72 -8.51 24.89
N ASN A 501 -7.78 -8.17 25.62
CA ASN A 501 -9.12 -8.73 25.45
C ASN A 501 -10.03 -7.82 24.59
N TRP A 502 -9.48 -7.25 23.52
CA TRP A 502 -10.16 -6.38 22.56
C TRP A 502 -9.34 -6.28 21.28
N GLY A 503 -9.97 -5.88 20.18
CA GLY A 503 -9.30 -5.78 18.90
C GLY A 503 -10.18 -5.27 17.76
N ILE A 504 -9.80 -5.64 16.55
CA ILE A 504 -10.52 -5.32 15.31
C ILE A 504 -10.86 -6.59 14.53
N LEU A 505 -11.93 -6.53 13.75
CA LEU A 505 -12.47 -7.66 12.98
C LEU A 505 -12.93 -7.17 11.60
N GLN A 506 -12.68 -8.00 10.58
CA GLN A 506 -13.24 -7.82 9.24
C GLN A 506 -13.99 -9.09 8.81
N ASN A 507 -15.17 -8.92 8.22
CA ASN A 507 -15.81 -9.93 7.36
C ASN A 507 -15.89 -9.39 5.94
N LEU A 508 -15.49 -10.21 4.97
CA LEU A 508 -15.78 -10.02 3.55
C LEU A 508 -16.91 -10.98 3.19
N ILE A 509 -17.99 -10.48 2.60
CA ILE A 509 -19.22 -11.24 2.35
C ILE A 509 -19.64 -11.04 0.90
N VAL A 510 -20.04 -12.13 0.22
CA VAL A 510 -20.63 -12.10 -1.13
C VAL A 510 -21.91 -12.93 -1.18
N GLY A 511 -22.85 -12.53 -2.04
CA GLY A 511 -24.12 -13.25 -2.18
C GLY A 511 -25.02 -12.75 -3.31
N SER A 512 -26.28 -13.22 -3.26
CA SER A 512 -27.38 -12.78 -4.13
C SER A 512 -28.47 -12.05 -3.35
N TYR A 513 -29.30 -11.30 -4.06
CA TYR A 513 -30.49 -10.66 -3.52
C TYR A 513 -31.68 -10.80 -4.49
N SER A 514 -32.87 -10.34 -4.08
CA SER A 514 -34.05 -10.29 -4.94
C SER A 514 -34.80 -8.98 -4.81
N ASP A 515 -35.48 -8.59 -5.89
CA ASP A 515 -36.32 -7.39 -5.92
C ASP A 515 -37.70 -7.61 -5.27
N PRO A 516 -38.37 -6.55 -4.79
CA PRO A 516 -37.91 -5.16 -4.81
C PRO A 516 -36.90 -4.84 -3.70
N ALA A 517 -35.75 -4.29 -4.08
CA ALA A 517 -34.75 -3.75 -3.16
C ALA A 517 -35.15 -2.37 -2.60
N SER A 518 -34.54 -1.96 -1.48
CA SER A 518 -34.77 -0.66 -0.83
C SER A 518 -33.60 -0.22 0.04
N ASP A 519 -33.40 1.09 0.21
CA ASP A 519 -32.31 1.64 1.04
C ASP A 519 -32.34 1.17 2.51
N ILE A 520 -33.51 0.85 3.05
CA ILE A 520 -33.64 0.22 4.37
C ILE A 520 -33.73 -1.30 4.19
N TRP A 521 -32.74 -1.99 4.75
CA TRP A 521 -32.61 -3.45 4.71
C TRP A 521 -32.02 -3.98 6.02
N SER A 522 -32.07 -5.30 6.19
CA SER A 522 -31.41 -6.02 7.27
C SER A 522 -30.65 -7.21 6.72
N PHE A 523 -29.54 -7.58 7.35
CA PHE A 523 -28.82 -8.81 7.06
C PHE A 523 -28.30 -9.41 8.36
N SER A 524 -28.28 -10.73 8.45
CA SER A 524 -27.75 -11.47 9.58
C SER A 524 -26.89 -12.63 9.09
N PHE A 525 -25.80 -12.88 9.79
CA PHE A 525 -24.85 -13.97 9.55
C PHE A 525 -24.63 -14.70 10.87
N ASN A 526 -24.59 -16.03 10.86
CA ASN A 526 -24.33 -16.83 12.05
C ASN A 526 -23.60 -18.12 11.65
N GLN A 527 -22.37 -18.26 12.13
CA GLN A 527 -21.50 -19.39 11.88
C GLN A 527 -21.12 -20.06 13.21
N VAL A 528 -21.18 -21.39 13.20
CA VAL A 528 -20.42 -22.25 14.11
C VAL A 528 -19.35 -22.93 13.25
N ASP A 529 -18.09 -22.94 13.70
CA ASP A 529 -17.03 -23.61 12.95
C ASP A 529 -17.21 -25.14 12.95
N TYR A 530 -16.55 -25.82 12.00
CA TYR A 530 -16.70 -27.27 11.82
C TYR A 530 -16.30 -28.09 13.07
N LEU A 531 -15.36 -27.57 13.86
CA LEU A 531 -14.89 -28.19 15.09
C LEU A 531 -15.79 -27.88 16.31
N SER A 532 -16.78 -26.99 16.17
CA SER A 532 -17.57 -26.46 17.28
C SER A 532 -16.70 -25.92 18.41
N THR A 533 -15.65 -25.20 18.03
CA THR A 533 -14.71 -24.47 18.89
C THR A 533 -14.87 -22.95 18.82
N ASN A 534 -15.54 -22.44 17.77
CA ASN A 534 -15.80 -21.02 17.58
C ASN A 534 -17.23 -20.77 17.10
N VAL A 535 -17.81 -19.66 17.54
CA VAL A 535 -19.10 -19.12 17.06
C VAL A 535 -18.90 -17.66 16.72
N ILE A 536 -19.39 -17.22 15.57
CA ILE A 536 -19.33 -15.82 15.13
C ILE A 536 -20.66 -15.47 14.47
N GLY A 537 -21.23 -14.32 14.85
CA GLY A 537 -22.43 -13.83 14.19
C GLY A 537 -22.48 -12.32 14.11
N THR A 538 -23.12 -11.82 13.06
CA THR A 538 -23.34 -10.39 12.85
C THR A 538 -24.76 -10.09 12.42
N GLN A 539 -25.18 -8.85 12.66
CA GLN A 539 -26.48 -8.30 12.33
C GLN A 539 -26.25 -6.88 11.82
N THR A 540 -26.57 -6.64 10.55
CA THR A 540 -26.43 -5.36 9.88
C THR A 540 -27.78 -4.68 9.71
N GLU A 541 -27.84 -3.41 10.08
CA GLU A 541 -28.95 -2.50 9.82
C GLU A 541 -28.57 -1.59 8.66
N GLY A 542 -29.20 -1.82 7.51
CA GLY A 542 -28.93 -1.15 6.25
C GLY A 542 -29.56 0.23 6.16
N THR A 543 -28.80 1.20 5.64
CA THR A 543 -29.22 2.60 5.44
C THR A 543 -29.12 3.06 3.99
N GLN A 544 -28.47 2.28 3.11
CA GLN A 544 -28.40 2.53 1.68
C GLN A 544 -28.35 1.19 0.93
N TRP A 545 -29.07 1.10 -0.19
CA TRP A 545 -28.96 0.07 -1.23
C TRP A 545 -29.43 0.70 -2.55
N SER A 546 -28.65 1.67 -3.02
CA SER A 546 -29.01 2.52 -4.16
C SER A 546 -27.76 3.09 -4.81
N ASN A 547 -27.88 3.42 -6.10
CA ASN A 547 -26.78 3.93 -6.91
C ASN A 547 -25.54 3.00 -6.90
N GLY A 548 -25.73 1.68 -6.91
CA GLY A 548 -24.63 0.70 -6.92
C GLY A 548 -23.79 0.63 -5.64
N VAL A 549 -24.25 1.22 -4.53
CA VAL A 549 -23.59 1.18 -3.23
C VAL A 549 -24.59 0.72 -2.16
N LEU A 550 -24.13 -0.13 -1.25
CA LEU A 550 -24.84 -0.51 -0.04
C LEU A 550 -24.06 -0.05 1.21
N LYS A 551 -24.78 0.39 2.23
CA LYS A 551 -24.23 0.84 3.51
C LYS A 551 -25.10 0.38 4.67
N GLY A 552 -24.48 0.10 5.81
CA GLY A 552 -25.20 -0.20 7.04
C GLY A 552 -24.31 -0.15 8.28
N GLN A 553 -24.92 -0.23 9.45
CA GLN A 553 -24.22 -0.42 10.72
C GLN A 553 -24.29 -1.87 11.14
N THR A 554 -23.16 -2.45 11.55
CA THR A 554 -23.07 -3.85 11.97
C THR A 554 -22.86 -3.97 13.47
N TYR A 555 -23.64 -4.84 14.08
CA TYR A 555 -23.46 -5.35 15.43
C TYR A 555 -23.08 -6.82 15.31
N GLY A 556 -22.28 -7.34 16.24
CA GLY A 556 -21.88 -8.73 16.21
C GLY A 556 -21.47 -9.25 17.57
N TYR A 557 -21.22 -10.55 17.59
CA TYR A 557 -20.82 -11.31 18.75
C TYR A 557 -19.97 -12.50 18.33
N GLY A 558 -19.32 -13.11 19.30
CA GLY A 558 -18.75 -14.43 19.11
C GLY A 558 -18.31 -15.09 20.40
N ALA A 559 -17.85 -16.31 20.25
CA ALA A 559 -17.29 -17.15 21.29
C ALA A 559 -16.15 -18.01 20.72
N ASP A 560 -15.14 -18.27 21.54
CA ASP A 560 -13.92 -19.00 21.17
C ASP A 560 -13.46 -19.81 22.39
N ILE A 561 -13.20 -21.10 22.18
CA ILE A 561 -12.66 -22.05 23.19
C ILE A 561 -11.36 -22.73 22.75
N THR A 562 -10.71 -22.23 21.69
CA THR A 562 -9.42 -22.73 21.19
C THR A 562 -8.26 -22.33 22.12
N ALA A 563 -8.40 -21.21 22.81
CA ALA A 563 -7.52 -20.71 23.86
C ALA A 563 -8.27 -20.64 25.21
N THR A 564 -7.99 -19.63 26.04
CA THR A 564 -8.83 -19.32 27.20
C THR A 564 -10.24 -18.97 26.74
N PRO A 565 -11.29 -19.67 27.21
CA PRO A 565 -12.67 -19.42 26.77
C PRO A 565 -13.09 -17.96 26.92
N ARG A 566 -13.53 -17.37 25.81
CA ARG A 566 -13.94 -15.97 25.73
C ARG A 566 -15.22 -15.81 24.91
N THR A 567 -15.98 -14.76 25.22
CA THR A 567 -17.02 -14.23 24.34
C THR A 567 -16.80 -12.74 24.13
N TRP A 568 -17.33 -12.18 23.05
CA TRP A 568 -17.17 -10.76 22.75
C TRP A 568 -18.42 -10.16 22.11
N ILE A 569 -18.48 -8.83 22.14
CA ILE A 569 -19.31 -8.02 21.28
C ILE A 569 -18.45 -7.39 20.20
N SER A 570 -19.04 -7.03 19.07
CA SER A 570 -18.41 -6.19 18.05
C SER A 570 -19.38 -5.15 17.49
N VAL A 571 -18.87 -3.97 17.14
CA VAL A 571 -19.65 -2.95 16.42
C VAL A 571 -18.78 -2.33 15.33
N GLY A 572 -19.40 -2.10 14.18
CA GLY A 572 -18.70 -1.67 12.99
C GLY A 572 -19.60 -1.10 11.91
N ASP A 573 -18.99 -0.88 10.76
CA ASP A 573 -19.61 -0.32 9.56
C ASP A 573 -19.61 -1.39 8.45
N THR A 574 -20.71 -1.51 7.72
CA THR A 574 -20.80 -2.25 6.44
C THR A 574 -20.72 -1.27 5.29
N LEU A 575 -19.84 -1.55 4.33
CA LEU A 575 -19.74 -0.83 3.06
C LEU A 575 -19.56 -1.83 1.92
N GLY A 576 -20.32 -1.68 0.84
CA GLY A 576 -20.34 -2.64 -0.26
C GLY A 576 -21.01 -2.14 -1.54
N THR A 577 -21.13 -3.04 -2.50
CA THR A 577 -21.63 -2.79 -3.86
C THR A 577 -22.55 -3.93 -4.31
N PHE A 578 -23.35 -3.69 -5.34
CA PHE A 578 -24.26 -4.68 -5.91
C PHE A 578 -24.42 -4.50 -7.43
N ASP A 579 -24.67 -5.60 -8.12
CA ASP A 579 -25.02 -5.64 -9.53
C ASP A 579 -26.54 -5.81 -9.69
N ALA A 580 -27.20 -4.77 -10.20
CA ALA A 580 -28.64 -4.76 -10.43
C ALA A 580 -29.11 -5.62 -11.62
N THR A 581 -28.19 -6.09 -12.46
CA THR A 581 -28.47 -6.97 -13.60
C THR A 581 -28.42 -8.44 -13.17
N ASN A 582 -27.36 -8.81 -12.44
CA ASN A 582 -27.14 -10.18 -11.98
C ASN A 582 -27.77 -10.48 -10.60
N LEU A 583 -28.28 -9.44 -9.91
CA LEU A 583 -28.83 -9.52 -8.55
C LEU A 583 -27.83 -10.09 -7.53
N THR A 584 -26.56 -9.72 -7.68
CA THR A 584 -25.45 -10.10 -6.79
C THR A 584 -24.96 -8.92 -5.95
N TRP A 585 -24.33 -9.19 -4.82
CA TRP A 585 -23.79 -8.16 -3.92
C TRP A 585 -22.53 -8.63 -3.21
N GLN A 586 -21.69 -7.68 -2.80
CA GLN A 586 -20.53 -7.92 -1.95
C GLN A 586 -20.33 -6.77 -0.95
N ALA A 587 -19.82 -7.06 0.24
CA ALA A 587 -19.59 -6.05 1.28
C ALA A 587 -18.42 -6.41 2.21
N ALA A 588 -17.78 -5.38 2.74
CA ALA A 588 -16.87 -5.47 3.88
C ALA A 588 -17.60 -4.97 5.14
N GLN A 589 -17.66 -5.81 6.17
CA GLN A 589 -17.96 -5.39 7.54
C GLN A 589 -16.64 -5.14 8.25
N THR A 590 -16.39 -3.94 8.78
CA THR A 590 -15.19 -3.62 9.57
C THR A 590 -15.58 -3.08 10.93
N SER A 591 -15.07 -3.71 12.00
CA SER A 591 -15.59 -3.57 13.36
C SER A 591 -14.48 -3.50 14.42
N ALA A 592 -14.77 -2.79 15.52
CA ALA A 592 -14.08 -2.99 16.79
C ALA A 592 -14.77 -4.13 17.57
N TRP A 593 -13.99 -4.95 18.29
CA TRP A 593 -14.52 -5.96 19.22
C TRP A 593 -13.92 -5.84 20.61
N ILE A 594 -14.71 -6.21 21.63
CA ILE A 594 -14.32 -6.17 23.04
C ILE A 594 -14.88 -7.40 23.73
N GLU A 595 -14.04 -8.12 24.47
CA GLU A 595 -14.46 -9.26 25.30
C GLU A 595 -15.55 -8.84 26.30
N THR A 596 -16.53 -9.72 26.52
CA THR A 596 -17.77 -9.43 27.24
C THR A 596 -17.54 -8.87 28.64
N SER A 597 -16.61 -9.43 29.41
CA SER A 597 -16.27 -8.98 30.76
C SER A 597 -15.62 -7.59 30.76
N LYS A 598 -14.66 -7.34 29.85
CA LYS A 598 -14.05 -6.01 29.66
C LYS A 598 -15.10 -4.99 29.22
N TYR A 599 -15.96 -5.32 28.26
CA TYR A 599 -17.04 -4.47 27.79
C TYR A 599 -18.00 -4.10 28.92
N LEU A 600 -18.53 -5.08 29.65
CA LEU A 600 -19.42 -4.85 30.79
C LEU A 600 -18.74 -4.00 31.87
N ALA A 601 -17.46 -4.23 32.19
CA ALA A 601 -16.71 -3.37 33.12
C ALA A 601 -16.58 -1.92 32.62
N MET A 602 -16.33 -1.72 31.32
CA MET A 602 -16.26 -0.38 30.71
C MET A 602 -17.59 0.38 30.85
N THR A 603 -18.74 -0.29 30.72
CA THR A 603 -20.06 0.36 30.90
C THR A 603 -20.29 0.93 32.30
N GLN A 604 -19.54 0.50 33.31
CA GLN A 604 -19.69 0.94 34.71
C GLN A 604 -18.80 2.13 35.08
N THR A 605 -17.96 2.64 34.16
CA THR A 605 -17.01 3.73 34.43
C THR A 605 -17.14 4.85 33.41
N SER A 606 -16.98 6.12 33.83
CA SER A 606 -17.08 7.26 32.90
C SER A 606 -16.00 7.24 31.81
N GLN A 607 -14.80 6.72 32.12
CA GLN A 607 -13.73 6.54 31.12
C GLN A 607 -14.08 5.45 30.11
N GLY A 608 -14.59 4.30 30.58
CA GLY A 608 -15.02 3.22 29.69
C GLY A 608 -16.20 3.63 28.82
N GLN A 609 -17.22 4.29 29.38
CA GLN A 609 -18.35 4.85 28.63
C GLN A 609 -17.90 5.87 27.56
N ALA A 610 -16.91 6.74 27.87
CA ALA A 610 -16.36 7.66 26.90
C ALA A 610 -15.67 6.93 25.74
N ALA A 611 -14.87 5.90 26.02
CA ALA A 611 -14.22 5.07 25.01
C ALA A 611 -15.23 4.29 24.14
N LEU A 612 -16.26 3.69 24.76
CA LEU A 612 -17.35 3.03 24.03
C LEU A 612 -18.11 4.02 23.13
N GLY A 613 -18.35 5.24 23.61
CA GLY A 613 -18.95 6.31 22.81
C GLY A 613 -18.09 6.72 21.61
N GLN A 614 -16.76 6.83 21.77
CA GLN A 614 -15.84 7.12 20.66
C GLN A 614 -15.81 6.01 19.59
N LEU A 615 -15.94 4.75 20.00
CA LEU A 615 -16.03 3.60 19.09
C LEU A 615 -17.44 3.41 18.50
N ASN A 616 -18.42 4.23 18.90
CA ASN A 616 -19.83 4.06 18.57
C ASN A 616 -20.39 2.69 18.98
N ILE A 617 -20.04 2.22 20.18
CA ILE A 617 -20.53 0.98 20.80
C ILE A 617 -21.64 1.34 21.82
N PRO A 618 -22.82 0.69 21.78
CA PRO A 618 -23.86 0.83 22.81
C PRO A 618 -23.32 0.59 24.23
N PHE A 619 -23.66 1.46 25.18
CA PHE A 619 -23.19 1.34 26.58
C PHE A 619 -24.22 1.72 27.65
N VAL A 620 -25.41 2.19 27.25
CA VAL A 620 -26.48 2.59 28.17
C VAL A 620 -27.37 1.39 28.45
N GLU A 621 -27.40 0.93 29.70
CA GLU A 621 -28.29 -0.16 30.14
C GLU A 621 -29.76 0.29 30.06
N VAL A 622 -30.55 -0.42 29.24
CA VAL A 622 -32.00 -0.19 29.07
C VAL A 622 -32.85 -1.31 29.67
N GLY A 623 -32.25 -2.45 30.02
CA GLY A 623 -32.90 -3.55 30.73
C GLY A 623 -31.93 -4.61 31.24
N ARG A 624 -32.40 -5.44 32.16
CA ARG A 624 -31.63 -6.58 32.73
C ARG A 624 -32.52 -7.79 33.02
N ALA A 625 -32.07 -9.00 32.71
CA ALA A 625 -32.78 -10.25 32.96
C ALA A 625 -31.91 -11.28 33.70
N ASN A 626 -32.57 -12.25 34.35
CA ASN A 626 -31.98 -13.53 34.69
C ASN A 626 -32.77 -14.62 33.97
N LEU A 627 -32.08 -15.54 33.29
CA LEU A 627 -32.70 -16.69 32.60
C LEU A 627 -32.18 -17.98 33.23
N THR A 628 -33.06 -18.96 33.47
CA THR A 628 -32.67 -20.28 33.98
C THR A 628 -33.45 -21.39 33.28
N GLY A 629 -32.83 -22.56 33.15
CA GLY A 629 -33.43 -23.73 32.52
C GLY A 629 -32.66 -25.01 32.83
N THR A 630 -33.34 -26.15 32.74
CA THR A 630 -32.72 -27.47 32.87
C THR A 630 -33.12 -28.31 31.66
N GLY A 631 -32.14 -28.89 30.98
CA GLY A 631 -32.32 -29.78 29.83
C GLY A 631 -31.63 -31.13 30.05
N ALA A 632 -31.95 -32.10 29.20
CA ALA A 632 -31.25 -33.38 29.18
C ALA A 632 -29.88 -33.23 28.46
N MET A 633 -28.87 -33.92 28.96
CA MET A 633 -27.53 -33.99 28.36
C MET A 633 -26.98 -35.40 28.56
N GLY A 634 -26.79 -36.15 27.48
CA GLY A 634 -26.35 -37.54 27.55
C GLY A 634 -27.27 -38.43 28.39
N ASP A 635 -26.70 -39.04 29.43
CA ASP A 635 -27.36 -39.90 30.43
C ASP A 635 -27.91 -39.13 31.65
N GLY A 636 -27.73 -37.82 31.70
CA GLY A 636 -28.12 -36.97 32.82
C GLY A 636 -28.78 -35.65 32.38
N ASN A 637 -28.68 -34.64 33.24
CA ASN A 637 -29.21 -33.30 32.98
C ASN A 637 -28.09 -32.25 33.04
N VAL A 638 -28.37 -31.09 32.46
CA VAL A 638 -27.61 -29.86 32.63
C VAL A 638 -28.57 -28.73 33.00
N THR A 639 -28.22 -27.95 34.03
CA THR A 639 -28.93 -26.73 34.42
C THR A 639 -28.08 -25.54 34.06
N VAL A 640 -28.65 -24.58 33.34
CA VAL A 640 -28.01 -23.35 32.87
C VAL A 640 -28.67 -22.16 33.55
N ASN A 641 -27.87 -21.27 34.11
CA ASN A 641 -28.28 -19.95 34.59
C ASN A 641 -27.50 -18.89 33.80
N MET A 642 -28.21 -17.94 33.22
CA MET A 642 -27.65 -16.70 32.68
C MET A 642 -28.10 -15.56 33.59
N ASN A 643 -27.24 -15.16 34.51
CA ASN A 643 -27.52 -14.08 35.44
C ASN A 643 -27.14 -12.72 34.84
N ASN A 644 -27.79 -11.64 35.27
CA ASN A 644 -27.43 -10.26 34.89
C ASN A 644 -27.29 -10.04 33.37
N VAL A 645 -28.12 -10.70 32.56
CA VAL A 645 -28.21 -10.49 31.10
C VAL A 645 -28.63 -9.04 30.87
N THR A 646 -27.66 -8.21 30.51
CA THR A 646 -27.79 -6.76 30.43
C THR A 646 -28.03 -6.36 28.97
N PHE A 647 -29.03 -5.52 28.72
CA PHE A 647 -29.41 -5.03 27.39
C PHE A 647 -28.95 -3.58 27.22
N LEU A 648 -28.21 -3.30 26.15
CA LEU A 648 -27.51 -2.03 25.97
C LEU A 648 -27.89 -1.32 24.68
N ALA A 649 -28.08 0.00 24.79
CA ALA A 649 -28.42 0.93 23.73
C ALA A 649 -27.46 2.14 23.71
N TYR A 650 -27.62 3.01 22.72
CA TYR A 650 -26.87 4.28 22.64
C TYR A 650 -27.38 5.35 23.61
N SER A 651 -28.64 5.27 24.03
CA SER A 651 -29.28 6.26 24.89
C SER A 651 -30.46 5.68 25.65
N ASN A 652 -30.83 6.31 26.77
CA ASN A 652 -32.02 5.94 27.54
C ASN A 652 -33.28 5.96 26.66
N GLY A 653 -34.07 4.90 26.70
CA GLY A 653 -35.30 4.77 25.91
C GLY A 653 -35.11 4.41 24.43
N ALA A 654 -33.87 4.27 23.94
CA ALA A 654 -33.63 3.67 22.63
C ALA A 654 -33.74 2.13 22.71
N MET A 655 -34.01 1.50 21.56
CA MET A 655 -33.99 0.04 21.49
C MET A 655 -32.56 -0.49 21.72
N PRO A 656 -32.39 -1.57 22.49
CA PRO A 656 -31.11 -2.23 22.64
C PRO A 656 -30.64 -2.78 21.29
N LYS A 657 -29.32 -2.84 21.12
CA LYS A 657 -28.67 -3.45 19.94
C LYS A 657 -27.78 -4.62 20.31
N ILE A 658 -27.36 -4.68 21.57
CA ILE A 658 -26.43 -5.64 22.12
C ILE A 658 -26.95 -6.11 23.48
N TRP A 659 -26.68 -7.37 23.82
CA TRP A 659 -26.80 -7.88 25.18
C TRP A 659 -25.51 -8.59 25.61
N GLY A 660 -25.29 -8.66 26.92
CA GLY A 660 -24.14 -9.38 27.49
C GLY A 660 -24.33 -9.79 28.94
N THR A 661 -23.62 -10.85 29.34
CA THR A 661 -23.48 -11.30 30.73
C THR A 661 -22.08 -11.87 30.98
N GLY A 662 -21.49 -11.49 32.12
CA GLY A 662 -20.28 -12.09 32.67
C GLY A 662 -20.52 -13.22 33.68
N ASP A 663 -21.77 -13.68 33.82
CA ASP A 663 -22.18 -14.70 34.79
C ASP A 663 -23.16 -15.70 34.16
N VAL A 664 -22.61 -16.55 33.29
CA VAL A 664 -23.24 -17.83 32.91
C VAL A 664 -22.67 -18.91 33.82
N ASN A 665 -23.52 -19.65 34.52
CA ASN A 665 -23.10 -20.73 35.40
C ASN A 665 -24.11 -21.88 35.40
N GLY A 666 -23.70 -23.04 35.91
CA GLY A 666 -24.60 -24.17 35.99
C GLY A 666 -24.00 -25.42 36.60
N GLY A 667 -24.82 -26.47 36.65
CA GLY A 667 -24.46 -27.79 37.16
C GLY A 667 -24.92 -28.89 36.19
N TYR A 668 -24.20 -30.01 36.16
CA TYR A 668 -24.52 -31.15 35.30
C TYR A 668 -24.44 -32.48 36.06
N THR A 669 -25.14 -33.50 35.57
CA THR A 669 -25.17 -34.85 36.20
C THR A 669 -24.86 -35.99 35.23
N CYS A 670 -24.47 -35.69 33.99
CA CYS A 670 -24.09 -36.68 33.00
C CYS A 670 -22.72 -37.30 33.29
N THR A 671 -22.56 -38.55 32.87
CA THR A 671 -21.26 -39.22 32.74
C THR A 671 -20.78 -39.24 31.29
N ALA A 672 -21.72 -39.24 30.34
CA ALA A 672 -21.46 -39.14 28.90
C ALA A 672 -21.96 -37.78 28.36
N CYS A 673 -21.31 -36.70 28.80
CA CYS A 673 -21.68 -35.33 28.45
C CYS A 673 -21.31 -34.98 26.98
N GLY A 674 -21.96 -33.95 26.42
CA GLY A 674 -21.77 -33.53 25.02
C GLY A 674 -22.76 -32.42 24.64
N ALA A 675 -23.11 -32.33 23.35
CA ALA A 675 -24.09 -31.36 22.87
C ALA A 675 -25.46 -31.52 23.55
N ALA A 676 -26.10 -30.40 23.89
CA ALA A 676 -27.37 -30.38 24.62
C ALA A 676 -28.15 -29.09 24.36
N ASN A 677 -29.48 -29.18 24.40
CA ASN A 677 -30.37 -28.06 24.11
C ASN A 677 -31.16 -27.69 25.38
N VAL A 678 -30.99 -26.46 25.87
CA VAL A 678 -31.60 -26.00 27.13
C VAL A 678 -32.46 -24.77 26.87
N VAL A 679 -33.76 -24.90 27.13
CA VAL A 679 -34.70 -23.78 27.09
C VAL A 679 -34.55 -22.99 28.39
N VAL A 680 -33.90 -21.82 28.33
CA VAL A 680 -33.71 -20.91 29.48
C VAL A 680 -34.74 -19.78 29.44
N ALA A 681 -35.41 -19.53 30.57
CA ALA A 681 -36.50 -18.57 30.64
C ALA A 681 -36.43 -17.69 31.90
N GLY A 682 -36.99 -16.49 31.79
CA GLY A 682 -37.06 -15.51 32.86
C GLY A 682 -37.34 -14.11 32.33
N ASN A 683 -37.89 -13.23 33.17
CA ASN A 683 -38.25 -11.85 32.79
C ASN A 683 -39.07 -11.75 31.48
N GLY A 684 -39.99 -12.69 31.23
CA GLY A 684 -40.83 -12.72 30.01
C GLY A 684 -40.10 -13.11 28.72
N LEU A 685 -38.82 -13.44 28.81
CA LEU A 685 -38.01 -13.97 27.72
C LEU A 685 -37.91 -15.49 27.80
N ASN A 686 -37.74 -16.11 26.64
CA ASN A 686 -37.41 -17.50 26.47
C ASN A 686 -36.34 -17.62 25.38
N ALA A 687 -35.19 -18.19 25.72
CA ALA A 687 -34.08 -18.41 24.79
C ALA A 687 -33.66 -19.88 24.77
N ASN A 688 -33.31 -20.35 23.58
CA ASN A 688 -32.68 -21.62 23.38
C ASN A 688 -31.17 -21.47 23.57
N PHE A 689 -30.63 -22.10 24.61
CA PHE A 689 -29.20 -22.21 24.90
C PHE A 689 -28.71 -23.57 24.37
N ASP A 690 -28.11 -23.54 23.19
CA ASP A 690 -27.77 -24.72 22.40
C ASP A 690 -26.27 -25.02 22.49
N ILE A 691 -25.92 -25.88 23.43
CA ILE A 691 -24.55 -26.32 23.73
C ILE A 691 -24.03 -27.15 22.56
N LYS A 692 -22.97 -26.66 21.92
CA LYS A 692 -22.32 -27.29 20.77
C LYS A 692 -21.23 -28.27 21.23
N THR A 693 -20.37 -27.81 22.13
CA THR A 693 -19.31 -28.60 22.75
C THR A 693 -19.38 -28.48 24.27
N PHE A 694 -19.23 -29.60 24.96
CA PHE A 694 -19.15 -29.70 26.42
C PHE A 694 -18.12 -30.78 26.77
N ASP A 695 -16.84 -30.42 26.75
CA ASP A 695 -15.75 -31.37 26.85
C ASP A 695 -15.20 -31.47 28.28
N THR A 696 -15.70 -32.45 29.03
CA THR A 696 -15.25 -32.81 30.38
C THR A 696 -14.00 -33.69 30.41
N ALA A 697 -13.44 -34.06 29.24
CA ALA A 697 -12.44 -35.11 29.11
C ALA A 697 -11.05 -34.60 28.71
N THR A 698 -10.95 -33.56 27.87
CA THR A 698 -9.66 -33.08 27.34
C THR A 698 -9.35 -31.63 27.65
N THR A 699 -10.28 -30.71 27.41
CA THR A 699 -10.09 -29.25 27.55
C THR A 699 -10.72 -28.68 28.83
N ASN A 700 -11.78 -29.31 29.36
CA ASN A 700 -12.68 -28.71 30.34
C ASN A 700 -13.33 -27.40 29.84
N ASN A 701 -13.57 -27.27 28.53
CA ASN A 701 -14.21 -26.12 27.92
C ASN A 701 -15.62 -26.45 27.40
N TRP A 702 -16.47 -25.43 27.30
CA TRP A 702 -17.78 -25.53 26.68
C TRP A 702 -18.11 -24.28 25.84
N ILE A 703 -18.92 -24.46 24.79
CA ILE A 703 -19.41 -23.39 23.91
C ILE A 703 -20.85 -23.68 23.46
N ALA A 704 -21.65 -22.63 23.35
CA ALA A 704 -23.07 -22.69 22.99
C ALA A 704 -23.48 -21.50 22.12
N THR A 705 -24.58 -21.65 21.36
CA THR A 705 -25.31 -20.52 20.78
C THR A 705 -26.52 -20.19 21.63
N VAL A 706 -26.95 -18.92 21.63
CA VAL A 706 -28.12 -18.45 22.40
C VAL A 706 -29.07 -17.74 21.45
N ASN A 707 -30.30 -18.25 21.29
CA ASN A 707 -31.26 -17.71 20.33
C ASN A 707 -32.69 -17.73 20.90
N GLY A 708 -33.38 -16.59 20.92
CA GLY A 708 -34.78 -16.52 21.28
C GLY A 708 -35.26 -15.09 21.57
N GLY A 709 -36.17 -14.92 22.51
CA GLY A 709 -36.73 -13.60 22.80
C GLY A 709 -38.05 -13.65 23.57
N GLY A 710 -38.80 -12.57 23.49
CA GLY A 710 -40.11 -12.43 24.14
C GLY A 710 -40.42 -11.00 24.54
N ALA A 711 -41.59 -10.80 25.16
CA ALA A 711 -41.98 -9.54 25.75
C ALA A 711 -41.24 -9.35 27.09
N TYR A 712 -40.18 -8.56 27.08
CA TYR A 712 -39.34 -8.33 28.25
C TYR A 712 -40.16 -7.73 29.41
N SER A 713 -40.07 -8.36 30.58
CA SER A 713 -40.74 -7.97 31.82
C SER A 713 -39.73 -7.91 32.97
N GLY A 714 -39.11 -6.73 33.11
CA GLY A 714 -38.11 -6.46 34.13
C GLY A 714 -37.91 -4.95 34.35
N THR A 715 -36.73 -4.57 34.82
CA THR A 715 -36.37 -3.18 35.14
C THR A 715 -35.86 -2.41 33.92
N GLY A 716 -35.99 -1.08 33.93
CA GLY A 716 -35.48 -0.21 32.87
C GLY A 716 -36.51 0.15 31.80
N THR A 717 -36.08 0.90 30.78
CA THR A 717 -36.95 1.41 29.71
C THR A 717 -37.42 0.33 28.74
N LEU A 718 -36.83 -0.87 28.76
CA LEU A 718 -37.21 -1.98 27.91
C LEU A 718 -38.53 -2.65 28.32
N ASN A 719 -39.05 -2.41 29.54
CA ASN A 719 -40.20 -3.14 30.09
C ASN A 719 -41.46 -3.06 29.20
N GLY A 720 -42.03 -4.22 28.86
CA GLY A 720 -43.16 -4.37 27.93
C GLY A 720 -42.77 -4.45 26.45
N THR A 721 -41.49 -4.31 26.11
CA THR A 721 -40.99 -4.38 24.72
C THR A 721 -40.71 -5.82 24.32
N SER A 722 -41.16 -6.23 23.13
CA SER A 722 -40.72 -7.48 22.51
C SER A 722 -39.32 -7.32 21.95
N VAL A 723 -38.41 -8.22 22.32
CA VAL A 723 -37.05 -8.32 21.75
C VAL A 723 -36.80 -9.70 21.16
N GLN A 724 -35.96 -9.78 20.14
CA GLN A 724 -35.26 -11.00 19.74
C GLN A 724 -33.77 -10.87 20.09
N MET A 725 -33.19 -11.93 20.65
CA MET A 725 -31.79 -12.01 21.04
C MET A 725 -31.13 -13.20 20.36
N THR A 726 -29.96 -12.93 19.79
CA THR A 726 -29.12 -13.92 19.09
C THR A 726 -27.68 -13.71 19.53
N GLY A 727 -26.97 -14.76 19.89
CA GLY A 727 -25.64 -14.64 20.51
C GLY A 727 -24.91 -15.96 20.71
N ALA A 728 -23.79 -15.88 21.43
CA ALA A 728 -22.94 -17.01 21.78
C ALA A 728 -22.53 -16.98 23.25
N ALA A 729 -22.18 -18.15 23.79
CA ALA A 729 -21.75 -18.34 25.17
C ALA A 729 -20.57 -19.32 25.21
N ALA A 730 -19.58 -19.07 26.07
CA ALA A 730 -18.44 -19.97 26.26
C ALA A 730 -17.87 -19.87 27.68
N GLY A 731 -17.17 -20.93 28.10
CA GLY A 731 -16.54 -20.97 29.40
C GLY A 731 -15.83 -22.28 29.72
N THR A 732 -15.58 -22.48 31.01
CA THR A 732 -14.84 -23.60 31.61
C THR A 732 -15.74 -24.48 32.47
N ILE A 733 -15.31 -25.74 32.66
CA ILE A 733 -15.98 -26.76 33.45
C ILE A 733 -15.10 -27.15 34.65
N ASP A 734 -15.69 -27.21 35.84
CA ASP A 734 -15.09 -27.85 37.01
C ASP A 734 -15.68 -29.26 37.16
N THR A 735 -14.86 -30.26 36.84
CA THR A 735 -15.23 -31.68 36.90
C THR A 735 -15.21 -32.25 38.32
N ALA A 736 -14.61 -31.56 39.30
CA ALA A 736 -14.62 -31.97 40.70
C ALA A 736 -15.93 -31.56 41.41
N THR A 737 -16.51 -30.42 41.04
CA THR A 737 -17.80 -29.94 41.56
C THR A 737 -18.99 -30.21 40.64
N THR A 738 -18.76 -30.78 39.45
CA THR A 738 -19.78 -31.01 38.41
C THR A 738 -20.54 -29.73 38.01
N SER A 739 -19.79 -28.64 37.87
CA SER A 739 -20.31 -27.32 37.53
C SER A 739 -19.57 -26.69 36.36
N PHE A 740 -20.13 -25.65 35.76
CA PHE A 740 -19.47 -24.86 34.72
C PHE A 740 -19.74 -23.36 34.94
N THR A 741 -18.85 -22.53 34.40
CA THR A 741 -18.91 -21.07 34.45
C THR A 741 -18.46 -20.47 33.12
N GLY A 742 -18.91 -19.27 32.78
CA GLY A 742 -18.49 -18.58 31.56
C GLY A 742 -19.23 -17.27 31.33
N THR A 743 -19.14 -16.77 30.09
CA THR A 743 -19.73 -15.51 29.65
C THR A 743 -20.62 -15.73 28.42
N ALA A 744 -21.48 -14.75 28.11
CA ALA A 744 -22.28 -14.76 26.89
C ALA A 744 -22.58 -13.35 26.39
N ALA A 745 -22.65 -13.19 25.07
CA ALA A 745 -22.96 -11.93 24.41
C ALA A 745 -23.68 -12.14 23.08
N GLY A 746 -24.36 -11.10 22.60
CA GLY A 746 -25.15 -11.18 21.37
C GLY A 746 -25.74 -9.85 20.91
N THR A 747 -26.44 -9.88 19.78
CA THR A 747 -27.22 -8.76 19.24
C THR A 747 -28.68 -8.83 19.65
N VAL A 748 -29.39 -7.71 19.49
CA VAL A 748 -30.83 -7.57 19.77
C VAL A 748 -31.56 -6.93 18.59
N GLN A 749 -32.80 -7.35 18.35
CA GLN A 749 -33.80 -6.74 17.44
C GLN A 749 -35.10 -6.43 18.19
#